data_AF-A0AB36Z7Q1-F1
#
_entry.id   AF-A0AB36Z7Q1-F1
#
_cell.length_a   1.000
_cell.length_b   1.000
_cell.length_c   1.000
_cell.angle_alpha   90.00
_cell.angle_beta   90.00
_cell.angle_gamma   90.00
#
_symmetry.space_group_name_H-M   'P 1'
#
loop_
_entity.id
_entity.type
_entity.pdbx_description
1 polymer ?
#
loop_
_entity_poly.entity_id
_entity_poly.type
_entity_poly.pdbx_seq_one_letter_code
_entity_poly.pdbx_strand_id
1 'polypeptide(L)'
;MTSVRPWRTALTGVLASIVVAAGVTLPALPAAAAEDLLVQYDFSQLTGTTVPDSSGGGRDGVLRGTGASVVGDELRLPGGASGSSAAYVEMPRGLVDGRSTLTIQSWLRNDTGAGNYAAAFFGTTENLPSQYWLLNPRDPSGRFKSVITASSNPSAPWTTEAGISGSSTPAGPTTDAQWGLYTTVLEPGSLTGYYNGRLIAKVSTNRSVADLGTNLVGYIGRSSYSDLFYRGGVRDFEIRTSALTAQQVSDAYWTGVDPAVRTAALASDAAAIDLGPGRVTTDLRLPTTGAQGSRIAWTSSDPARISSTGVVTRPGSGADVPVTLTASLALGGATTSRSFELAVAAQNAQADLDALAQGVVLRPTVADGEVLPAAPTGSTITWTTSTPGLGVVDGALRVTGTSAVQGVVTAQLRSGTASSTKAFDVRVLPAAQARYLLSYERTPLATQVYGSKLAYSMHLGLGTTRTGTTALNENYGVLFADAQPTGTLDLVETRTLRDPYVFSLAGGGYGVLATRTLANGDVDPAHRGTPLLFTSTDLVAYEPAGFLDLGVSAAVDPRAVWDSAADVYRVTWKDAQGAEYSRSFGDLTDPATRGDLRAGGLTLSDPAATTTIEGAVPSNVLVLPAPAATGLENRLGRLRNTTVQVASTTVAQGAAVPTPGKATLSYTDGSTKQLPVDWSAADLAAVDTSKPGTYQVSGTVRQRDYAAPFLRAEADPNILKWKDRYLFISTDDRGDDQPGMFLRSAPTIDGLRTAPDSMIVRKGTAGIQGCYWAPELHELGGELYAFFSPCIGAVDWQRVTAYVQKLRTGGDPTVLADWEAPRPVLKQDGSALQRDAQHPGISLDMTAFQDGGRTYVAWSQRYITGGVVGDAELWIATIDPANPWRLTSEPRKLITASLGWETNTSNVAEGATAIFRDGKVFLTYSASNVDRTYAIGLMVAPSGADLTDRSVWTKADAPVVKSDPVANLWGPGHNSFTVDEDGNEVLVFHARADGSTNRDAYLRRIHWAADGLPVLDMTSAEEVATANRTVRTTVVVEGTPVKVASTATVRCISGKVVVTLTTRNTGAESAALRWSTPWGERTQLVGSQKTGALAISTRATSVAAGTLTGTATVGAATAPVTAAHPALRCG
;
A
#
# COMPACT_ATOMS: atom_id res chain seq x y z
N MET A 1 62.61 -9.88 -10.90
CA MET A 1 63.22 -10.26 -9.61
C MET A 1 62.20 -11.07 -8.84
N THR A 2 62.61 -12.28 -8.47
CA THR A 2 61.81 -13.38 -7.92
C THR A 2 61.26 -13.10 -6.53
N SER A 3 59.94 -13.19 -6.33
CA SER A 3 59.31 -13.33 -5.01
C SER A 3 58.30 -14.48 -5.03
N VAL A 4 58.78 -15.68 -4.73
CA VAL A 4 57.94 -16.82 -4.34
C VAL A 4 57.34 -16.47 -2.97
N ARG A 5 56.00 -16.43 -2.85
CA ARG A 5 55.33 -16.18 -1.57
C ARG A 5 55.42 -17.43 -0.67
N PRO A 6 55.92 -17.32 0.57
CA PRO A 6 56.02 -18.45 1.49
C PRO A 6 54.77 -18.53 2.37
N TRP A 7 53.59 -18.78 1.81
CA TRP A 7 52.35 -18.81 2.59
C TRP A 7 51.65 -20.15 2.39
N ARG A 8 52.09 -21.17 3.15
CA ARG A 8 51.31 -22.37 3.54
C ARG A 8 52.08 -23.37 4.42
N THR A 9 53.25 -23.00 4.95
CA THR A 9 53.90 -23.68 6.09
C THR A 9 53.57 -23.05 7.45
N ALA A 10 52.60 -22.13 7.52
CA ALA A 10 52.21 -21.45 8.77
C ALA A 10 51.01 -22.09 9.49
N LEU A 11 50.70 -23.37 9.23
CA LEU A 11 49.73 -24.14 10.03
C LEU A 11 50.38 -25.03 11.10
N THR A 12 51.71 -25.05 11.20
CA THR A 12 52.44 -25.77 12.27
C THR A 12 53.17 -24.85 13.26
N GLY A 13 53.13 -23.53 13.08
CA GLY A 13 53.98 -22.59 13.83
C GLY A 13 53.37 -21.85 15.03
N VAL A 14 52.05 -21.75 15.16
CA VAL A 14 51.43 -20.85 16.17
C VAL A 14 50.70 -21.58 17.31
N LEU A 15 50.56 -22.90 17.24
CA LEU A 15 50.08 -23.72 18.37
C LEU A 15 51.18 -24.12 19.38
N ALA A 16 52.46 -23.85 19.07
CA ALA A 16 53.59 -24.28 19.89
C ALA A 16 53.96 -23.30 21.04
N SER A 17 53.34 -22.12 21.13
CA SER A 17 53.73 -21.09 22.13
C SER A 17 52.87 -21.05 23.39
N ILE A 18 51.76 -21.82 23.46
CA ILE A 18 50.87 -21.85 24.65
C ILE A 18 50.74 -23.26 25.27
N VAL A 19 51.38 -24.29 24.71
CA VAL A 19 51.33 -25.67 25.25
C VAL A 19 52.70 -26.15 25.73
N VAL A 20 53.35 -25.39 26.63
CA VAL A 20 54.54 -25.88 27.37
C VAL A 20 54.21 -26.21 28.84
N ALA A 21 52.97 -26.03 29.30
CA ALA A 21 52.61 -26.32 30.69
C ALA A 21 51.88 -27.65 30.95
N ALA A 22 51.51 -28.42 29.92
CA ALA A 22 50.88 -29.73 30.10
C ALA A 22 51.41 -30.72 29.06
N GLY A 23 52.29 -31.64 29.48
CA GLY A 23 52.98 -32.60 28.63
C GLY A 23 52.06 -33.62 27.95
N VAL A 24 51.29 -33.17 26.97
CA VAL A 24 50.46 -34.00 26.09
C VAL A 24 51.14 -34.08 24.74
N THR A 25 51.64 -35.26 24.40
CA THR A 25 52.10 -35.59 23.04
C THR A 25 50.92 -35.54 22.09
N LEU A 26 50.96 -34.64 21.09
CA LEU A 26 50.02 -34.66 19.98
C LEU A 26 50.28 -35.93 19.12
N PRO A 27 49.24 -36.71 18.77
CA PRO A 27 49.40 -37.78 17.79
C PRO A 27 49.77 -37.18 16.44
N ALA A 28 50.62 -37.88 15.68
CA ALA A 28 50.92 -37.53 14.31
C ALA A 28 49.62 -37.43 13.48
N LEU A 29 49.54 -36.43 12.61
CA LEU A 29 48.43 -36.28 11.66
C LEU A 29 48.27 -37.59 10.85
N PRO A 30 47.07 -38.18 10.79
CA PRO A 30 46.85 -39.41 10.05
C PRO A 30 47.00 -39.16 8.55
N ALA A 31 47.51 -40.16 7.83
CA ALA A 31 47.70 -40.19 6.38
C ALA A 31 46.41 -40.00 5.53
N ALA A 32 45.25 -39.77 6.15
CA ALA A 32 43.94 -39.67 5.49
C ALA A 32 43.66 -38.33 4.78
N ALA A 33 44.42 -37.26 5.06
CA ALA A 33 44.19 -35.94 4.47
C ALA A 33 44.51 -35.85 2.95
N ALA A 34 45.28 -36.82 2.42
CA ALA A 34 45.65 -36.89 1.01
C ALA A 34 44.58 -37.54 0.09
N GLU A 35 43.53 -38.16 0.65
CA GLU A 35 42.45 -38.79 -0.14
C GLU A 35 41.19 -37.91 -0.33
N ASP A 36 41.06 -36.81 0.43
CA ASP A 36 39.91 -35.89 0.33
C ASP A 36 39.98 -34.99 -0.91
N LEU A 37 41.12 -34.33 -1.13
CA LEU A 37 41.29 -33.40 -2.25
C LEU A 37 41.46 -34.19 -3.55
N LEU A 38 40.41 -34.25 -4.36
CA LEU A 38 40.38 -35.03 -5.60
C LEU A 38 41.21 -34.37 -6.70
N VAL A 39 41.09 -33.06 -6.84
CA VAL A 39 41.93 -32.26 -7.75
C VAL A 39 42.00 -30.83 -7.22
N GLN A 40 43.15 -30.19 -7.43
CA GLN A 40 43.29 -28.75 -7.28
C GLN A 40 44.19 -28.22 -8.39
N TYR A 41 43.64 -27.44 -9.31
CA TYR A 41 44.42 -26.94 -10.44
C TYR A 41 45.22 -25.69 -10.08
N ASP A 42 46.53 -25.73 -10.29
CA ASP A 42 47.42 -24.57 -10.17
C ASP A 42 47.66 -23.96 -11.55
N PHE A 43 46.85 -22.96 -11.90
CA PHE A 43 46.97 -22.28 -13.19
C PHE A 43 48.26 -21.49 -13.34
N SER A 44 48.91 -21.08 -12.24
CA SER A 44 50.17 -20.31 -12.28
C SER A 44 51.34 -21.13 -12.82
N GLN A 45 51.25 -22.46 -12.74
CA GLN A 45 52.25 -23.41 -13.21
C GLN A 45 51.90 -24.02 -14.58
N LEU A 46 50.92 -23.45 -15.29
CA LEU A 46 50.56 -23.89 -16.64
C LEU A 46 51.79 -23.93 -17.55
N THR A 47 52.12 -25.12 -18.05
CA THR A 47 53.28 -25.33 -18.94
C THR A 47 52.80 -25.95 -20.24
N GLY A 48 52.94 -25.22 -21.35
CA GLY A 48 52.38 -25.61 -22.64
C GLY A 48 50.85 -25.70 -22.56
N THR A 49 50.30 -26.91 -22.70
CA THR A 49 48.86 -27.19 -22.54
C THR A 49 48.53 -27.91 -21.23
N THR A 50 49.49 -28.22 -20.38
CA THR A 50 49.25 -28.99 -19.14
C THR A 50 48.93 -28.05 -17.99
N VAL A 51 47.77 -28.25 -17.36
CA VAL A 51 47.32 -27.58 -16.13
C VAL A 51 47.63 -28.49 -14.95
N PRO A 52 48.67 -28.20 -14.15
CA PRO A 52 49.11 -29.11 -13.08
C PRO A 52 48.08 -29.31 -11.98
N ASP A 53 47.94 -30.56 -11.52
CA ASP A 53 47.21 -30.92 -10.31
C ASP A 53 48.11 -30.84 -9.07
N SER A 54 47.78 -29.90 -8.19
CA SER A 54 48.47 -29.67 -6.93
C SER A 54 47.93 -30.49 -5.75
N SER A 55 46.90 -31.31 -5.96
CA SER A 55 46.34 -32.18 -4.90
C SER A 55 47.26 -33.34 -4.49
N GLY A 56 48.27 -33.65 -5.31
CA GLY A 56 49.12 -34.83 -5.16
C GLY A 56 48.56 -36.10 -5.85
N GLY A 57 47.40 -35.99 -6.51
CA GLY A 57 46.76 -37.10 -7.24
C GLY A 57 47.29 -37.33 -8.66
N GLY A 58 48.10 -36.42 -9.21
CA GLY A 58 48.64 -36.49 -10.57
C GLY A 58 47.56 -36.38 -11.67
N ARG A 59 46.43 -35.73 -11.37
CA ARG A 59 45.25 -35.62 -12.23
C ARG A 59 45.27 -34.34 -13.05
N ASP A 60 46.37 -34.12 -13.78
CA ASP A 60 46.59 -32.90 -14.56
C ASP A 60 45.48 -32.66 -15.59
N GLY A 61 45.04 -31.40 -15.70
CA GLY A 61 44.12 -30.95 -16.72
C GLY A 61 44.85 -30.61 -18.02
N VAL A 62 44.11 -30.50 -19.11
CA VAL A 62 44.64 -30.13 -20.43
C VAL A 62 43.91 -28.90 -20.95
N LEU A 63 44.65 -27.82 -21.16
CA LEU A 63 44.18 -26.63 -21.85
C LEU A 63 44.01 -26.94 -23.35
N ARG A 64 42.77 -26.85 -23.82
CA ARG A 64 42.37 -27.00 -25.22
C ARG A 64 42.06 -25.63 -25.82
N GLY A 65 42.07 -25.54 -27.15
CA GLY A 65 41.74 -24.31 -27.87
C GLY A 65 42.84 -23.24 -27.78
N THR A 66 42.45 -21.98 -28.04
CA THR A 66 43.35 -20.83 -28.19
C THR A 66 42.80 -19.58 -27.48
N GLY A 67 43.68 -18.67 -27.10
CA GLY A 67 43.29 -17.36 -26.52
C GLY A 67 43.19 -17.31 -24.99
N ALA A 68 43.47 -18.40 -24.28
CA ALA A 68 43.64 -18.34 -22.83
C ALA A 68 44.94 -17.63 -22.45
N SER A 69 44.94 -16.96 -21.30
CA SER A 69 46.14 -16.36 -20.70
C SER A 69 46.16 -16.58 -19.20
N VAL A 70 47.35 -16.59 -18.60
CA VAL A 70 47.53 -16.70 -17.16
C VAL A 70 48.10 -15.40 -16.61
N VAL A 71 47.48 -14.86 -15.57
CA VAL A 71 47.96 -13.66 -14.86
C VAL A 71 48.04 -13.96 -13.37
N GLY A 72 49.24 -14.21 -12.86
CA GLY A 72 49.40 -14.74 -11.49
C GLY A 72 48.84 -16.16 -11.40
N ASP A 73 47.83 -16.34 -10.57
CA ASP A 73 47.06 -17.58 -10.37
C ASP A 73 45.74 -17.63 -11.17
N GLU A 74 45.42 -16.55 -11.90
CA GLU A 74 44.21 -16.43 -12.70
C GLU A 74 44.38 -17.08 -14.07
N LEU A 75 43.56 -18.09 -14.39
CA LEU A 75 43.32 -18.49 -15.77
C LEU A 75 42.24 -17.61 -16.38
N ARG A 76 42.58 -16.85 -17.41
CA ARG A 76 41.64 -16.04 -18.20
C ARG A 76 41.20 -16.82 -19.42
N LEU A 77 39.91 -17.13 -19.49
CA LEU A 77 39.28 -17.77 -20.64
C LEU A 77 38.66 -16.71 -21.56
N PRO A 78 38.87 -16.83 -22.89
CA PRO A 78 38.51 -15.77 -23.84
C PRO A 78 37.01 -15.68 -24.13
N GLY A 79 36.25 -16.74 -23.84
CA GLY A 79 34.89 -16.94 -24.33
C GLY A 79 34.81 -17.07 -25.85
N GLY A 80 33.61 -17.32 -26.35
CA GLY A 80 33.38 -17.52 -27.77
C GLY A 80 32.07 -18.23 -28.07
N ALA A 81 31.68 -18.24 -29.34
CA ALA A 81 30.53 -19.02 -29.80
C ALA A 81 30.79 -20.53 -29.68
N SER A 82 29.71 -21.32 -29.61
CA SER A 82 29.78 -22.77 -29.72
C SER A 82 30.54 -23.18 -31.00
N GLY A 83 31.42 -24.18 -30.88
CA GLY A 83 32.24 -24.68 -31.98
C GLY A 83 33.43 -23.80 -32.40
N SER A 84 33.65 -22.65 -31.74
CA SER A 84 34.84 -21.82 -31.97
C SER A 84 36.12 -22.47 -31.44
N SER A 85 37.29 -21.89 -31.77
CA SER A 85 38.59 -22.31 -31.23
C SER A 85 38.91 -21.72 -29.85
N ALA A 86 37.90 -21.23 -29.11
CA ALA A 86 38.08 -20.63 -27.80
C ALA A 86 38.64 -21.64 -26.79
N ALA A 87 39.54 -21.16 -25.92
CA ALA A 87 40.21 -22.01 -24.95
C ALA A 87 39.30 -22.46 -23.79
N TYR A 88 39.54 -23.66 -23.29
CA TYR A 88 38.89 -24.27 -22.12
C TYR A 88 39.81 -25.35 -21.50
N VAL A 89 39.58 -25.75 -20.26
CA VAL A 89 40.33 -26.85 -19.61
C VAL A 89 39.51 -28.13 -19.66
N GLU A 90 40.12 -29.20 -20.15
CA GLU A 90 39.62 -30.56 -20.09
C GLU A 90 40.25 -31.29 -18.89
N MET A 91 39.42 -31.80 -17.99
CA MET A 91 39.87 -32.61 -16.84
C MET A 91 40.10 -34.07 -17.27
N PRO A 92 40.89 -34.86 -16.51
CA PRO A 92 41.02 -36.29 -16.77
C PRO A 92 39.68 -37.00 -16.92
N ARG A 93 39.57 -37.85 -17.93
CA ARG A 93 38.33 -38.57 -18.19
C ARG A 93 38.02 -39.54 -17.05
N GLY A 94 36.76 -39.56 -16.61
CA GLY A 94 36.30 -40.37 -15.48
C GLY A 94 36.73 -39.85 -14.10
N LEU A 95 37.19 -38.59 -14.00
CA LEU A 95 37.72 -38.01 -12.75
C LEU A 95 36.79 -38.20 -11.55
N VAL A 96 35.46 -38.08 -11.76
CA VAL A 96 34.43 -38.11 -10.71
C VAL A 96 33.65 -39.42 -10.65
N ASP A 97 33.97 -40.39 -11.50
CA ASP A 97 33.22 -41.65 -11.61
C ASP A 97 33.13 -42.39 -10.26
N GLY A 98 31.98 -43.01 -10.01
CA GLY A 98 31.75 -43.85 -8.81
C GLY A 98 31.68 -43.11 -7.48
N ARG A 99 31.77 -41.77 -7.46
CA ARG A 99 31.72 -40.97 -6.23
C ARG A 99 30.30 -40.54 -5.95
N SER A 100 29.84 -40.69 -4.72
CA SER A 100 28.49 -40.26 -4.32
C SER A 100 28.45 -38.88 -3.66
N THR A 101 29.59 -38.43 -3.13
CA THR A 101 29.75 -37.13 -2.47
C THR A 101 30.86 -36.35 -3.15
N LEU A 102 30.62 -35.06 -3.42
CA LEU A 102 31.62 -34.13 -3.92
C LEU A 102 31.39 -32.73 -3.35
N THR A 103 32.46 -31.98 -3.11
CA THR A 103 32.39 -30.51 -3.07
C THR A 103 33.18 -29.94 -4.24
N ILE A 104 32.54 -29.10 -5.04
CA ILE A 104 33.19 -28.37 -6.14
C ILE A 104 33.22 -26.90 -5.75
N GLN A 105 34.40 -26.28 -5.83
CA GLN A 105 34.59 -24.89 -5.43
C GLN A 105 35.53 -24.18 -6.41
N SER A 106 35.19 -22.94 -6.79
CA SER A 106 36.07 -22.09 -7.58
C SER A 106 35.73 -20.61 -7.43
N TRP A 107 36.78 -19.78 -7.43
CA TRP A 107 36.65 -18.35 -7.63
C TRP A 107 36.45 -18.08 -9.12
N LEU A 108 35.36 -17.38 -9.46
CA LEU A 108 35.02 -17.04 -10.83
C LEU A 108 34.79 -15.52 -10.96
N ARG A 109 35.34 -14.92 -12.02
CA ARG A 109 35.00 -13.56 -12.46
C ARG A 109 34.30 -13.63 -13.80
N ASN A 110 33.01 -13.35 -13.82
CA ASN A 110 32.20 -13.55 -15.00
C ASN A 110 32.19 -12.35 -15.95
N ASP A 111 32.97 -12.47 -17.01
CA ASP A 111 33.05 -11.46 -18.07
C ASP A 111 32.19 -11.83 -19.31
N THR A 112 31.34 -12.86 -19.20
CA THR A 112 30.43 -13.35 -20.26
C THR A 112 29.10 -12.60 -20.27
N GLY A 113 28.61 -12.17 -19.10
CA GLY A 113 27.27 -11.60 -18.93
C GLY A 113 26.20 -12.67 -18.67
N ALA A 114 24.93 -12.27 -18.69
CA ALA A 114 23.81 -13.22 -18.54
C ALA A 114 23.64 -14.07 -19.81
N GLY A 115 23.52 -15.40 -19.66
CA GLY A 115 23.33 -16.28 -20.80
C GLY A 115 23.44 -17.77 -20.50
N ASN A 116 23.35 -18.59 -21.55
CA ASN A 116 23.51 -20.04 -21.48
C ASN A 116 24.96 -20.44 -21.77
N TYR A 117 25.65 -20.91 -20.74
CA TYR A 117 27.02 -21.45 -20.76
C TYR A 117 27.31 -22.11 -19.41
N ALA A 118 28.46 -22.78 -19.30
CA ALA A 118 28.95 -23.34 -18.04
C ALA A 118 30.37 -22.85 -17.76
N ALA A 119 30.62 -22.38 -16.54
CA ALA A 119 31.97 -22.13 -16.05
C ALA A 119 32.66 -23.43 -15.61
N ALA A 120 31.89 -24.39 -15.08
CA ALA A 120 32.36 -25.75 -14.81
C ALA A 120 31.26 -26.77 -15.09
N PHE A 121 31.66 -27.96 -15.53
CA PHE A 121 30.74 -29.01 -15.97
C PHE A 121 31.39 -30.39 -15.77
N PHE A 122 30.58 -31.39 -15.42
CA PHE A 122 30.90 -32.78 -15.72
C PHE A 122 29.65 -33.56 -16.11
N GLY A 123 29.77 -34.49 -17.06
CA GLY A 123 28.62 -35.20 -17.60
C GLY A 123 28.96 -36.08 -18.80
N THR A 124 27.92 -36.54 -19.50
CA THR A 124 28.06 -37.31 -20.73
C THR A 124 28.44 -36.43 -21.93
N THR A 125 28.90 -37.04 -23.03
CA THR A 125 29.56 -36.34 -24.14
C THR A 125 28.64 -35.90 -25.28
N GLU A 126 27.37 -36.32 -25.27
CA GLU A 126 26.41 -35.93 -26.30
C GLU A 126 26.13 -34.43 -26.24
N ASN A 127 25.79 -33.83 -27.39
CA ASN A 127 25.45 -32.40 -27.47
C ASN A 127 24.25 -32.01 -26.60
N LEU A 128 23.37 -32.96 -26.30
CA LEU A 128 22.38 -32.86 -25.24
C LEU A 128 22.79 -33.86 -24.17
N PRO A 129 23.66 -33.47 -23.21
CA PRO A 129 24.17 -34.40 -22.22
C PRO A 129 23.00 -34.91 -21.37
N SER A 130 22.77 -36.22 -21.42
CA SER A 130 21.64 -36.85 -20.72
C SER A 130 21.82 -36.89 -19.20
N GLN A 131 23.07 -36.77 -18.73
CA GLN A 131 23.46 -36.85 -17.33
C GLN A 131 24.58 -35.84 -17.06
N TYR A 132 24.38 -34.90 -16.14
CA TYR A 132 25.41 -33.91 -15.80
C TYR A 132 25.20 -33.20 -14.46
N TRP A 133 26.28 -32.59 -14.01
CA TRP A 133 26.27 -31.41 -13.16
C TRP A 133 26.78 -30.19 -13.95
N LEU A 134 26.17 -29.03 -13.71
CA LEU A 134 26.50 -27.78 -14.38
C LEU A 134 26.54 -26.61 -13.39
N LEU A 135 27.58 -25.79 -13.51
CA LEU A 135 27.74 -24.51 -12.81
C LEU A 135 27.72 -23.36 -13.83
N ASN A 136 26.68 -22.52 -13.75
CA ASN A 136 26.57 -21.27 -14.50
C ASN A 136 26.62 -20.09 -13.51
N PRO A 137 27.66 -19.22 -13.58
CA PRO A 137 27.81 -18.12 -12.65
C PRO A 137 26.76 -17.01 -12.84
N ARG A 138 26.14 -16.89 -14.03
CA ARG A 138 25.07 -15.92 -14.35
C ARG A 138 24.20 -16.42 -15.51
N ASP A 139 23.09 -17.05 -15.17
CA ASP A 139 22.09 -17.56 -16.10
C ASP A 139 21.41 -16.42 -16.89
N PRO A 140 20.51 -16.73 -17.85
CA PRO A 140 19.79 -15.70 -18.62
C PRO A 140 18.98 -14.71 -17.77
N SER A 141 18.57 -15.11 -16.56
CA SER A 141 17.86 -14.24 -15.60
C SER A 141 18.82 -13.41 -14.73
N GLY A 142 20.12 -13.51 -14.98
CA GLY A 142 21.15 -12.78 -14.25
C GLY A 142 21.56 -13.41 -12.92
N ARG A 143 21.28 -14.70 -12.69
CA ARG A 143 21.43 -15.36 -11.38
C ARG A 143 22.44 -16.49 -11.38
N PHE A 144 23.04 -16.75 -10.23
CA PHE A 144 23.84 -17.96 -10.02
C PHE A 144 22.97 -19.22 -10.17
N LYS A 145 23.43 -20.18 -10.98
CA LYS A 145 22.82 -21.48 -11.19
C LYS A 145 23.82 -22.61 -10.96
N SER A 146 23.43 -23.62 -10.18
CA SER A 146 24.14 -24.89 -10.09
C SER A 146 23.17 -26.05 -9.95
N VAL A 147 23.22 -26.99 -10.88
CA VAL A 147 22.19 -28.02 -11.05
C VAL A 147 22.80 -29.37 -11.38
N ILE A 148 22.08 -30.43 -11.01
CA ILE A 148 22.33 -31.82 -11.41
C ILE A 148 21.06 -32.39 -12.05
N THR A 149 21.21 -33.25 -13.06
CA THR A 149 20.07 -33.95 -13.69
C THR A 149 19.46 -34.98 -12.73
N ALA A 150 18.19 -34.81 -12.38
CA ALA A 150 17.44 -35.69 -11.46
C ALA A 150 16.82 -36.93 -12.14
N SER A 151 16.78 -36.95 -13.47
CA SER A 151 16.36 -38.10 -14.27
C SER A 151 17.00 -38.03 -15.67
N SER A 152 16.91 -39.10 -16.45
CA SER A 152 17.41 -39.09 -17.84
C SER A 152 16.29 -38.67 -18.79
N ASN A 153 16.53 -37.59 -19.54
CA ASN A 153 15.68 -37.17 -20.65
C ASN A 153 16.57 -36.75 -21.83
N PRO A 154 16.97 -37.68 -22.72
CA PRO A 154 17.94 -37.40 -23.78
C PRO A 154 17.53 -36.30 -24.78
N SER A 155 16.23 -36.00 -24.92
CA SER A 155 15.75 -34.95 -25.84
C SER A 155 15.59 -33.58 -25.19
N ALA A 156 15.42 -33.51 -23.87
CA ALA A 156 15.26 -32.26 -23.14
C ALA A 156 15.87 -32.32 -21.72
N PRO A 157 17.17 -32.56 -21.57
CA PRO A 157 17.74 -32.88 -20.25
C PRO A 157 17.67 -31.72 -19.25
N TRP A 158 17.62 -30.46 -19.69
CA TRP A 158 17.41 -29.28 -18.83
C TRP A 158 16.06 -29.30 -18.06
N THR A 159 15.05 -30.03 -18.55
CA THR A 159 13.75 -30.16 -17.87
C THR A 159 13.82 -31.02 -16.61
N THR A 160 14.94 -31.73 -16.39
CA THR A 160 15.16 -32.67 -15.29
C THR A 160 16.05 -32.10 -14.19
N GLU A 161 16.51 -30.86 -14.33
CA GLU A 161 17.47 -30.25 -13.42
C GLU A 161 16.90 -30.05 -12.00
N ALA A 162 17.65 -30.49 -11.00
CA ALA A 162 17.46 -30.14 -9.60
C ALA A 162 18.69 -29.39 -9.07
N GLY A 163 18.49 -28.34 -8.29
CA GLY A 163 19.58 -27.54 -7.73
C GLY A 163 19.20 -26.08 -7.56
N ILE A 164 20.17 -25.17 -7.59
CA ILE A 164 19.95 -23.73 -7.48
C ILE A 164 19.62 -23.15 -8.86
N SER A 165 18.56 -22.33 -8.96
CA SER A 165 18.05 -21.76 -10.22
C SER A 165 17.71 -22.82 -11.28
N GLY A 166 17.07 -23.91 -10.86
CA GLY A 166 16.44 -24.90 -11.73
C GLY A 166 14.97 -24.53 -12.01
N SER A 167 14.29 -25.33 -12.83
CA SER A 167 12.94 -25.05 -13.34
C SER A 167 11.84 -24.87 -12.27
N SER A 168 12.07 -25.34 -11.04
CA SER A 168 11.10 -25.30 -9.93
C SER A 168 11.75 -25.18 -8.54
N THR A 169 12.96 -24.65 -8.48
CA THR A 169 13.79 -24.65 -7.27
C THR A 169 14.16 -23.23 -6.83
N PRO A 170 14.65 -23.03 -5.59
CA PRO A 170 15.05 -21.71 -5.11
C PRO A 170 16.02 -21.01 -6.05
N ALA A 171 15.73 -19.75 -6.35
CA ALA A 171 16.56 -18.91 -7.20
C ALA A 171 17.86 -18.52 -6.48
N GLY A 172 18.97 -18.56 -7.21
CA GLY A 172 20.24 -18.02 -6.76
C GLY A 172 20.23 -16.48 -6.68
N PRO A 173 21.23 -15.89 -6.00
CA PRO A 173 21.43 -14.45 -6.00
C PRO A 173 21.74 -13.95 -7.41
N THR A 174 21.42 -12.68 -7.67
CA THR A 174 21.92 -11.98 -8.84
C THR A 174 23.44 -11.83 -8.74
N THR A 175 24.14 -12.00 -9.85
CA THR A 175 25.60 -11.94 -9.90
C THR A 175 26.07 -10.94 -10.96
N ASP A 176 27.31 -10.47 -10.83
CA ASP A 176 27.90 -9.46 -11.69
C ASP A 176 29.27 -9.93 -12.23
N ALA A 177 30.10 -8.97 -12.68
CA ALA A 177 31.44 -9.23 -13.19
C ALA A 177 32.53 -9.14 -12.10
N GLN A 178 32.17 -9.12 -10.81
CA GLN A 178 33.13 -9.20 -9.71
C GLN A 178 33.57 -10.65 -9.47
N TRP A 179 34.64 -10.81 -8.70
CA TRP A 179 35.06 -12.13 -8.22
C TRP A 179 34.05 -12.66 -7.20
N GLY A 180 33.57 -13.88 -7.42
CA GLY A 180 32.76 -14.62 -6.45
C GLY A 180 33.29 -16.02 -6.21
N LEU A 181 33.14 -16.52 -4.98
CA LEU A 181 33.38 -17.92 -4.65
C LEU A 181 32.09 -18.70 -4.87
N TYR A 182 32.11 -19.61 -5.83
CA TYR A 182 30.99 -20.50 -6.13
C TYR A 182 31.31 -21.88 -5.56
N THR A 183 30.43 -22.38 -4.70
CA THR A 183 30.60 -23.70 -4.09
C THR A 183 29.32 -24.53 -4.23
N THR A 184 29.47 -25.74 -4.73
CA THR A 184 28.39 -26.74 -4.79
C THR A 184 28.81 -27.98 -4.02
N VAL A 185 28.01 -28.35 -3.02
CA VAL A 185 28.17 -29.58 -2.25
C VAL A 185 27.11 -30.58 -2.72
N LEU A 186 27.56 -31.69 -3.29
CA LEU A 186 26.75 -32.81 -3.74
C LEU A 186 26.87 -33.93 -2.72
N GLU A 187 25.74 -34.35 -2.16
CA GLU A 187 25.63 -35.51 -1.29
C GLU A 187 24.60 -36.49 -1.90
N PRO A 188 24.57 -37.77 -1.48
CA PRO A 188 23.47 -38.65 -1.81
C PRO A 188 22.13 -38.00 -1.45
N GLY A 189 21.32 -37.71 -2.47
CA GLY A 189 19.98 -37.15 -2.30
C GLY A 189 19.90 -35.65 -2.05
N SER A 190 21.00 -34.89 -2.15
CA SER A 190 20.91 -33.42 -2.10
C SER A 190 22.03 -32.67 -2.83
N LEU A 191 21.70 -31.46 -3.27
CA LEU A 191 22.63 -30.45 -3.77
C LEU A 191 22.50 -29.20 -2.89
N THR A 192 23.61 -28.76 -2.33
CA THR A 192 23.67 -27.51 -1.56
C THR A 192 24.52 -26.48 -2.30
N GLY A 193 23.96 -25.31 -2.55
CA GLY A 193 24.66 -24.21 -3.22
C GLY A 193 25.05 -23.11 -2.24
N TYR A 194 26.27 -22.61 -2.39
CA TYR A 194 26.78 -21.46 -1.68
C TYR A 194 27.36 -20.45 -2.65
N TYR A 195 27.20 -19.18 -2.31
CA TYR A 195 27.84 -18.08 -3.02
C TYR A 195 28.49 -17.15 -2.00
N ASN A 196 29.76 -16.83 -2.21
CA ASN A 196 30.55 -15.99 -1.31
C ASN A 196 30.49 -16.45 0.15
N GLY A 197 30.63 -17.76 0.37
CA GLY A 197 30.64 -18.34 1.71
C GLY A 197 29.27 -18.45 2.39
N ARG A 198 28.19 -17.97 1.75
CA ARG A 198 26.84 -17.97 2.31
C ARG A 198 25.97 -19.05 1.67
N LEU A 199 25.23 -19.77 2.51
CA LEU A 199 24.24 -20.76 2.05
C LEU A 199 23.14 -20.06 1.24
N ILE A 200 22.84 -20.59 0.06
CA ILE A 200 21.70 -20.15 -0.75
C ILE A 200 20.52 -21.06 -0.47
N ALA A 201 20.67 -22.35 -0.75
CA ALA A 201 19.68 -23.37 -0.42
C ALA A 201 20.33 -24.76 -0.40
N LYS A 202 19.70 -25.67 0.34
CA LYS A 202 19.88 -27.11 0.20
C LYS A 202 18.65 -27.66 -0.51
N VAL A 203 18.84 -28.27 -1.67
CA VAL A 203 17.78 -28.78 -2.54
C VAL A 203 17.86 -30.30 -2.54
N SER A 204 16.75 -30.97 -2.24
CA SER A 204 16.66 -32.42 -2.34
C SER A 204 16.82 -32.86 -3.79
N THR A 205 17.62 -33.88 -4.01
CA THR A 205 17.76 -34.59 -5.28
C THR A 205 17.39 -36.05 -5.05
N ASN A 206 17.03 -36.78 -6.09
CA ASN A 206 16.80 -38.23 -6.03
C ASN A 206 18.02 -39.03 -6.55
N ARG A 207 19.16 -38.35 -6.75
CA ARG A 207 20.38 -38.91 -7.36
C ARG A 207 21.64 -38.38 -6.71
N SER A 208 22.70 -39.17 -6.83
CA SER A 208 24.08 -38.86 -6.48
C SER A 208 24.95 -38.70 -7.74
N VAL A 209 26.21 -38.27 -7.57
CA VAL A 209 27.16 -38.15 -8.68
C VAL A 209 27.44 -39.52 -9.34
N ALA A 210 27.48 -40.60 -8.56
CA ALA A 210 27.69 -41.96 -9.07
C ALA A 210 26.58 -42.39 -10.04
N ASP A 211 25.37 -41.86 -9.86
CA ASP A 211 24.23 -42.16 -10.72
C ASP A 211 24.32 -41.47 -12.09
N LEU A 212 25.25 -40.52 -12.29
CA LEU A 212 25.47 -39.89 -13.59
C LEU A 212 26.14 -40.85 -14.60
N GLY A 213 26.78 -41.91 -14.11
CA GLY A 213 27.40 -42.97 -14.91
C GLY A 213 28.91 -43.03 -14.77
N THR A 214 29.55 -43.67 -15.73
CA THR A 214 31.02 -43.78 -15.85
C THR A 214 31.50 -43.14 -17.15
N ASN A 215 32.82 -42.97 -17.27
CA ASN A 215 33.49 -42.38 -18.41
C ASN A 215 33.06 -40.92 -18.68
N LEU A 216 32.74 -40.19 -17.61
CA LEU A 216 32.28 -38.81 -17.65
C LEU A 216 33.41 -37.86 -18.08
N VAL A 217 33.06 -36.83 -18.85
CA VAL A 217 33.98 -35.72 -19.16
C VAL A 217 33.83 -34.62 -18.11
N GLY A 218 34.92 -33.89 -17.85
CA GLY A 218 34.92 -32.72 -16.98
C GLY A 218 35.55 -31.53 -17.69
N TYR A 219 34.91 -30.36 -17.60
CA TYR A 219 35.37 -29.15 -18.26
C TYR A 219 35.35 -27.94 -17.31
N ILE A 220 36.32 -27.04 -17.49
CA ILE A 220 36.29 -25.65 -17.01
C ILE A 220 36.20 -24.75 -18.24
N GLY A 221 35.16 -23.94 -18.31
CA GLY A 221 34.97 -22.95 -19.37
C GLY A 221 34.04 -23.35 -20.52
N ARG A 222 33.46 -24.55 -20.48
CA ARG A 222 32.45 -25.04 -21.43
C ARG A 222 31.60 -26.16 -20.82
N SER A 223 30.57 -26.59 -21.55
CA SER A 223 29.82 -27.83 -21.29
C SER A 223 29.83 -28.75 -22.52
N SER A 224 29.18 -29.91 -22.45
CA SER A 224 28.89 -30.73 -23.63
C SER A 224 27.80 -30.14 -24.53
N TYR A 225 26.99 -29.19 -24.02
CA TYR A 225 26.02 -28.47 -24.84
C TYR A 225 26.70 -27.59 -25.90
N SER A 226 25.96 -27.27 -26.96
CA SER A 226 26.32 -26.26 -27.96
C SER A 226 26.12 -24.82 -27.44
N ASP A 227 26.56 -24.55 -26.22
CA ASP A 227 26.45 -23.26 -25.56
C ASP A 227 27.66 -22.36 -25.85
N LEU A 228 27.57 -21.10 -25.41
CA LEU A 228 28.72 -20.19 -25.41
C LEU A 228 29.85 -20.76 -24.53
N PHE A 229 31.09 -20.46 -24.92
CA PHE A 229 32.25 -20.68 -24.06
C PHE A 229 32.30 -19.57 -23.02
N TYR A 230 32.67 -19.92 -21.79
CA TYR A 230 32.80 -18.96 -20.71
C TYR A 230 33.96 -17.99 -20.97
N ARG A 231 33.64 -16.70 -20.94
CA ARG A 231 34.59 -15.59 -20.81
C ARG A 231 34.70 -15.19 -19.35
N GLY A 232 35.91 -15.25 -18.80
CA GLY A 232 36.11 -14.87 -17.41
C GLY A 232 37.41 -15.34 -16.81
N GLY A 233 37.62 -14.95 -15.56
CA GLY A 233 38.73 -15.41 -14.73
C GLY A 233 38.34 -16.64 -13.91
N VAL A 234 39.25 -17.60 -13.77
CA VAL A 234 39.12 -18.78 -12.91
C VAL A 234 40.31 -18.83 -11.95
N ARG A 235 40.06 -19.02 -10.66
CA ARG A 235 41.06 -19.25 -9.61
C ARG A 235 40.61 -20.37 -8.67
N ASP A 236 41.58 -20.99 -8.00
CA ASP A 236 41.39 -22.00 -6.95
C ASP A 236 40.30 -23.04 -7.26
N PHE A 237 40.33 -23.60 -8.48
CA PHE A 237 39.40 -24.66 -8.84
C PHE A 237 39.80 -25.94 -8.11
N GLU A 238 38.93 -26.41 -7.20
CA GLU A 238 39.12 -27.66 -6.47
C GLU A 238 37.86 -28.54 -6.50
N ILE A 239 38.10 -29.85 -6.46
CA ILE A 239 37.07 -30.85 -6.18
C ILE A 239 37.54 -31.67 -4.98
N ARG A 240 36.64 -31.86 -4.00
CA ARG A 240 36.85 -32.70 -2.82
C ARG A 240 35.89 -33.88 -2.82
N THR A 241 36.28 -34.98 -2.21
CA THR A 241 35.44 -36.17 -2.02
C THR A 241 34.60 -36.09 -0.74
N SER A 242 34.90 -35.16 0.17
CA SER A 242 34.05 -34.81 1.30
C SER A 242 33.03 -33.72 1.00
N ALA A 243 31.96 -33.70 1.81
CA ALA A 243 30.99 -32.61 1.85
C ALA A 243 31.49 -31.51 2.82
N LEU A 244 31.81 -30.33 2.29
CA LEU A 244 32.16 -29.20 3.16
C LEU A 244 30.94 -28.71 3.94
N THR A 245 31.14 -28.48 5.24
CA THR A 245 30.16 -27.81 6.08
C THR A 245 30.01 -26.35 5.68
N ALA A 246 28.86 -25.74 6.00
CA ALA A 246 28.61 -24.32 5.74
C ALA A 246 29.72 -23.42 6.30
N GLN A 247 30.28 -23.77 7.46
CA GLN A 247 31.42 -23.02 7.98
C GLN A 247 32.66 -23.18 7.12
N GLN A 248 33.04 -24.40 6.73
CA GLN A 248 34.25 -24.59 5.92
C GLN A 248 34.16 -23.81 4.60
N VAL A 249 32.96 -23.71 4.02
CA VAL A 249 32.70 -22.88 2.82
C VAL A 249 32.82 -21.39 3.13
N SER A 250 32.29 -20.93 4.27
CA SER A 250 32.45 -19.55 4.74
C SER A 250 33.93 -19.21 4.98
N ASP A 251 34.67 -20.07 5.67
CA ASP A 251 36.09 -19.88 5.96
C ASP A 251 36.92 -19.85 4.67
N ALA A 252 36.58 -20.68 3.68
CA ALA A 252 37.23 -20.66 2.37
C ALA A 252 37.02 -19.34 1.63
N TYR A 253 35.79 -18.81 1.61
CA TYR A 253 35.51 -17.48 1.06
C TYR A 253 36.32 -16.39 1.76
N TRP A 254 36.25 -16.34 3.09
CA TRP A 254 36.90 -15.29 3.86
C TRP A 254 38.43 -15.37 3.79
N THR A 255 38.99 -16.55 3.57
CA THR A 255 40.42 -16.73 3.31
C THR A 255 40.83 -16.17 1.94
N GLY A 256 39.95 -16.23 0.94
CA GLY A 256 40.21 -15.75 -0.41
C GLY A 256 39.90 -14.27 -0.67
N VAL A 257 39.17 -13.59 0.21
CA VAL A 257 38.95 -12.13 0.10
C VAL A 257 40.12 -11.32 0.64
N ASP A 258 40.16 -10.04 0.25
CA ASP A 258 41.13 -9.08 0.76
C ASP A 258 41.11 -9.02 2.31
N PRO A 259 42.28 -9.06 2.98
CA PRO A 259 42.37 -9.03 4.43
C PRO A 259 41.65 -7.84 5.09
N ALA A 260 41.60 -6.67 4.45
CA ALA A 260 40.90 -5.50 4.97
C ALA A 260 39.37 -5.69 4.96
N VAL A 261 38.83 -6.28 3.89
CA VAL A 261 37.39 -6.61 3.78
C VAL A 261 37.00 -7.63 4.84
N ARG A 262 37.79 -8.70 5.00
CA ARG A 262 37.58 -9.69 6.07
C ARG A 262 37.66 -9.07 7.46
N THR A 263 38.64 -8.20 7.71
CA THR A 263 38.80 -7.54 9.02
C THR A 263 37.60 -6.65 9.32
N ALA A 264 37.10 -5.91 8.32
CA ALA A 264 35.89 -5.10 8.47
C ALA A 264 34.64 -5.95 8.74
N ALA A 265 34.48 -7.07 8.03
CA ALA A 265 33.37 -8.00 8.25
C ALA A 265 33.40 -8.62 9.66
N LEU A 266 34.58 -9.03 10.12
CA LEU A 266 34.80 -9.57 11.46
C LEU A 266 34.57 -8.51 12.55
N ALA A 267 34.99 -7.26 12.32
CA ALA A 267 34.69 -6.13 13.20
C ALA A 267 33.19 -5.82 13.23
N SER A 268 32.50 -5.93 12.10
CA SER A 268 31.04 -5.78 12.01
C SER A 268 30.32 -6.85 12.83
N ASP A 269 30.74 -8.13 12.73
CA ASP A 269 30.18 -9.20 13.55
C ASP A 269 30.43 -8.95 15.04
N ALA A 270 31.63 -8.52 15.41
CA ALA A 270 31.95 -8.18 16.79
C ALA A 270 31.09 -7.00 17.30
N ALA A 271 30.91 -5.96 16.49
CA ALA A 271 30.07 -4.80 16.80
C ALA A 271 28.58 -5.16 16.92
N ALA A 272 28.12 -6.18 16.22
CA ALA A 272 26.72 -6.63 16.24
C ALA A 272 26.34 -7.43 17.49
N ILE A 273 27.31 -7.99 18.23
CA ILE A 273 27.04 -8.71 19.47
C ILE A 273 26.50 -7.74 20.52
N ASP A 274 25.28 -7.99 20.97
CA ASP A 274 24.64 -7.31 22.08
C ASP A 274 24.21 -8.37 23.11
N LEU A 275 24.66 -8.22 24.35
CA LEU A 275 24.32 -9.13 25.46
C LEU A 275 23.12 -8.63 26.28
N GLY A 276 22.48 -7.56 25.85
CA GLY A 276 21.39 -6.95 26.58
C GLY A 276 21.88 -6.04 27.71
N PRO A 277 21.17 -5.97 28.84
CA PRO A 277 21.55 -5.09 29.94
C PRO A 277 22.94 -5.42 30.50
N GLY A 278 23.73 -4.38 30.77
CA GLY A 278 24.99 -4.52 31.50
C GLY A 278 24.83 -5.06 32.92
N ARG A 279 23.63 -4.97 33.52
CA ARG A 279 23.31 -5.56 34.82
C ARG A 279 22.43 -6.80 34.65
N VAL A 280 22.96 -7.98 34.98
CA VAL A 280 22.37 -9.28 34.62
C VAL A 280 21.78 -10.00 35.84
N THR A 281 20.55 -10.49 35.71
CA THR A 281 19.81 -11.25 36.73
C THR A 281 19.38 -12.64 36.24
N THR A 282 19.51 -12.92 34.95
CA THR A 282 19.07 -14.15 34.29
C THR A 282 20.14 -14.64 33.31
N ASP A 283 20.05 -15.89 32.89
CA ASP A 283 20.94 -16.48 31.89
C ASP A 283 20.99 -15.64 30.60
N LEU A 284 22.20 -15.52 30.05
CA LEU A 284 22.50 -14.82 28.81
C LEU A 284 22.45 -15.77 27.62
N ARG A 285 21.94 -15.28 26.50
CA ARG A 285 22.08 -15.96 25.22
C ARG A 285 23.35 -15.50 24.54
N LEU A 286 24.35 -16.38 24.51
CA LEU A 286 25.64 -16.09 23.90
C LEU A 286 25.66 -16.60 22.45
N PRO A 287 25.75 -15.72 21.43
CA PRO A 287 25.79 -16.16 20.04
C PRO A 287 27.06 -16.96 19.77
N THR A 288 26.94 -18.05 19.01
CA THR A 288 28.08 -18.88 18.60
C THR A 288 28.52 -18.62 17.16
N THR A 289 27.73 -17.86 16.39
CA THR A 289 28.04 -17.40 15.03
C THR A 289 27.62 -15.96 14.80
N GLY A 290 28.43 -15.18 14.09
CA GLY A 290 28.12 -13.82 13.62
C GLY A 290 27.39 -13.80 12.27
N ALA A 291 26.84 -12.65 11.90
CA ALA A 291 26.02 -12.48 10.70
C ALA A 291 26.83 -12.65 9.39
N GLN A 292 28.13 -12.32 9.41
CA GLN A 292 29.08 -12.55 8.32
C GLN A 292 29.68 -13.96 8.32
N GLY A 293 29.27 -14.80 9.28
CA GLY A 293 29.71 -16.20 9.42
C GLY A 293 30.89 -16.40 10.36
N SER A 294 31.29 -15.39 11.15
CA SER A 294 32.34 -15.59 12.17
C SER A 294 31.92 -16.62 13.21
N ARG A 295 32.84 -17.49 13.63
CA ARG A 295 32.65 -18.33 14.81
C ARG A 295 32.89 -17.50 16.05
N ILE A 296 32.05 -17.64 17.06
CA ILE A 296 32.16 -16.91 18.31
C ILE A 296 32.34 -17.91 19.45
N ALA A 297 33.45 -17.79 20.17
CA ALA A 297 33.72 -18.50 21.40
C ALA A 297 33.68 -17.52 22.57
N TRP A 298 33.19 -17.97 23.72
CA TRP A 298 33.00 -17.12 24.88
C TRP A 298 33.89 -17.53 26.04
N THR A 299 34.47 -16.54 26.70
CA THR A 299 35.20 -16.70 27.96
C THR A 299 34.67 -15.73 28.99
N SER A 300 34.78 -16.10 30.26
CA SER A 300 34.29 -15.31 31.39
C SER A 300 35.43 -15.08 32.37
N SER A 301 35.53 -13.85 32.88
CA SER A 301 36.47 -13.53 33.97
C SER A 301 36.08 -14.21 35.28
N ASP A 302 34.81 -14.61 35.44
CA ASP A 302 34.31 -15.37 36.59
C ASP A 302 33.27 -16.42 36.11
N PRO A 303 33.72 -17.61 35.67
CA PRO A 303 32.84 -18.69 35.21
C PRO A 303 31.87 -19.22 36.27
N ALA A 304 32.13 -18.95 37.55
CA ALA A 304 31.22 -19.32 38.65
C ALA A 304 30.03 -18.35 38.76
N ARG A 305 30.13 -17.16 38.15
CA ARG A 305 29.06 -16.15 38.09
C ARG A 305 28.39 -16.09 36.74
N ILE A 306 29.14 -16.12 35.65
CA ILE A 306 28.59 -16.27 34.30
C ILE A 306 29.41 -17.33 33.57
N SER A 307 28.80 -18.46 33.21
CA SER A 307 29.50 -19.52 32.48
C SER A 307 29.80 -19.09 31.03
N SER A 308 30.69 -19.81 30.34
CA SER A 308 30.96 -19.62 28.91
C SER A 308 29.78 -19.98 28.00
N THR A 309 28.71 -20.54 28.55
CA THR A 309 27.44 -20.79 27.84
C THR A 309 26.36 -19.78 28.24
N GLY A 310 26.68 -18.80 29.09
CA GLY A 310 25.77 -17.73 29.51
C GLY A 310 24.95 -18.03 30.76
N VAL A 311 25.20 -19.14 31.47
CA VAL A 311 24.47 -19.44 32.72
C VAL A 311 24.88 -18.48 33.81
N VAL A 312 23.92 -17.75 34.40
CA VAL A 312 24.16 -16.71 35.40
C VAL A 312 23.83 -17.22 36.80
N THR A 313 24.83 -17.22 37.68
CA THR A 313 24.71 -17.54 39.11
C THR A 313 24.89 -16.28 39.95
N ARG A 314 23.78 -15.73 40.42
CA ARG A 314 23.76 -14.50 41.21
C ARG A 314 24.47 -14.68 42.56
N PRO A 315 25.26 -13.69 43.03
CA PRO A 315 25.71 -13.67 44.41
C PRO A 315 24.52 -13.51 45.35
N GLY A 316 24.69 -13.90 46.62
CA GLY A 316 23.65 -13.73 47.66
C GLY A 316 23.36 -12.26 47.96
N SER A 317 23.01 -11.93 49.20
CA SER A 317 22.86 -10.51 49.59
C SER A 317 24.21 -9.79 49.58
N GLY A 318 24.28 -8.58 48.99
CA GLY A 318 25.52 -7.82 48.88
C GLY A 318 25.55 -6.88 47.67
N ALA A 319 26.76 -6.56 47.20
CA ALA A 319 26.98 -5.75 46.00
C ALA A 319 26.99 -6.60 44.73
N ASP A 320 26.67 -5.98 43.59
CA ASP A 320 26.79 -6.62 42.28
C ASP A 320 28.24 -7.02 42.02
N VAL A 321 28.44 -8.17 41.36
CA VAL A 321 29.78 -8.68 41.03
C VAL A 321 30.09 -8.34 39.58
N PRO A 322 31.14 -7.55 39.29
CA PRO A 322 31.54 -7.30 37.92
C PRO A 322 32.09 -8.59 37.30
N VAL A 323 31.64 -8.90 36.09
CA VAL A 323 32.10 -10.03 35.27
C VAL A 323 32.33 -9.51 33.87
N THR A 324 33.52 -9.73 33.34
CA THR A 324 33.84 -9.43 31.96
C THR A 324 33.61 -10.70 31.13
N LEU A 325 32.68 -10.65 30.19
CA LEU A 325 32.57 -11.67 29.14
C LEU A 325 33.36 -11.24 27.92
N THR A 326 34.19 -12.12 27.37
CA THR A 326 34.92 -11.85 26.14
C THR A 326 34.46 -12.82 25.05
N ALA A 327 33.86 -12.24 24.00
CA ALA A 327 33.61 -12.92 22.75
C ALA A 327 34.90 -12.93 21.93
N SER A 328 35.42 -14.10 21.61
CA SER A 328 36.49 -14.31 20.64
C SER A 328 35.88 -14.75 19.32
N LEU A 329 35.97 -13.88 18.31
CA LEU A 329 35.43 -14.13 16.99
C LEU A 329 36.55 -14.57 16.04
N ALA A 330 36.26 -15.54 15.18
CA ALA A 330 37.17 -16.01 14.13
C ALA A 330 36.43 -16.10 12.79
N LEU A 331 37.04 -15.56 11.73
CA LEU A 331 36.49 -15.57 10.38
C LEU A 331 37.62 -15.70 9.37
N GLY A 332 37.66 -16.78 8.58
CA GLY A 332 38.67 -16.97 7.52
C GLY A 332 40.12 -16.76 7.97
N GLY A 333 40.46 -17.27 9.17
CA GLY A 333 41.78 -17.16 9.81
C GLY A 333 42.08 -15.84 10.52
N ALA A 334 41.27 -14.78 10.34
CA ALA A 334 41.36 -13.57 11.14
C ALA A 334 40.62 -13.76 12.47
N THR A 335 41.12 -13.12 13.53
CA THR A 335 40.48 -13.12 14.84
C THR A 335 40.28 -11.70 15.33
N THR A 336 39.23 -11.49 16.12
CA THR A 336 39.03 -10.29 16.92
C THR A 336 38.37 -10.69 18.23
N SER A 337 38.34 -9.78 19.19
CA SER A 337 37.62 -9.99 20.43
C SER A 337 36.86 -8.76 20.85
N ARG A 338 35.72 -8.96 21.50
CA ARG A 338 34.96 -7.90 22.15
C ARG A 338 34.68 -8.30 23.59
N SER A 339 35.01 -7.41 24.51
CA SER A 339 34.71 -7.57 25.92
C SER A 339 33.42 -6.82 26.27
N PHE A 340 32.66 -7.42 27.17
CA PHE A 340 31.43 -6.91 27.74
C PHE A 340 31.61 -6.86 29.25
N GLU A 341 31.64 -5.64 29.79
CA GLU A 341 31.64 -5.44 31.23
C GLU A 341 30.20 -5.59 31.73
N LEU A 342 29.94 -6.68 32.45
CA LEU A 342 28.65 -6.99 33.03
C LEU A 342 28.72 -6.91 34.56
N ALA A 343 27.60 -6.68 35.20
CA ALA A 343 27.45 -6.72 36.65
C ALA A 343 26.39 -7.78 36.98
N VAL A 344 26.83 -8.89 37.56
CA VAL A 344 25.91 -9.92 38.06
C VAL A 344 25.24 -9.41 39.31
N ALA A 345 23.95 -9.14 39.18
CA ALA A 345 23.15 -8.51 40.21
C ALA A 345 23.10 -9.38 41.48
N ALA A 346 23.44 -8.79 42.63
CA ALA A 346 23.21 -9.43 43.91
C ALA A 346 21.72 -9.72 44.11
N GLN A 347 21.40 -10.81 44.81
CA GLN A 347 20.02 -11.14 45.16
C GLN A 347 19.42 -10.04 46.04
N ASN A 348 18.36 -9.41 45.54
CA ASN A 348 17.63 -8.37 46.27
C ASN A 348 16.14 -8.50 45.93
N ALA A 349 15.39 -9.10 46.85
CA ALA A 349 13.98 -9.40 46.64
C ALA A 349 13.14 -8.16 46.29
N GLN A 350 13.45 -6.99 46.85
CA GLN A 350 12.71 -5.76 46.56
C GLN A 350 13.05 -5.21 45.17
N ALA A 351 14.34 -5.06 44.85
CA ALA A 351 14.77 -4.57 43.54
C ALA A 351 14.35 -5.52 42.41
N ASP A 352 14.39 -6.83 42.67
CA ASP A 352 13.91 -7.85 41.73
C ASP A 352 12.40 -7.72 41.51
N LEU A 353 11.62 -7.52 42.58
CA LEU A 353 10.18 -7.29 42.47
C LEU A 353 9.85 -5.97 41.76
N ASP A 354 10.60 -4.89 42.01
CA ASP A 354 10.41 -3.60 41.33
C ASP A 354 10.77 -3.69 39.85
N ALA A 355 11.76 -4.49 39.46
CA ALA A 355 12.07 -4.78 38.06
C ALA A 355 10.93 -5.57 37.40
N LEU A 356 10.38 -6.59 38.07
CA LEU A 356 9.21 -7.35 37.59
C LEU A 356 7.96 -6.45 37.47
N ALA A 357 7.74 -5.56 38.43
CA ALA A 357 6.60 -4.64 38.44
C ALA A 357 6.61 -3.68 37.24
N GLN A 358 7.79 -3.32 36.72
CA GLN A 358 7.90 -2.49 35.52
C GLN A 358 7.43 -3.20 34.24
N GLY A 359 7.43 -4.53 34.20
CA GLY A 359 6.85 -5.31 33.11
C GLY A 359 5.32 -5.42 33.18
N VAL A 360 4.71 -5.07 34.31
CA VAL A 360 3.24 -5.04 34.46
C VAL A 360 2.71 -3.69 34.01
N VAL A 361 1.92 -3.70 32.95
CA VAL A 361 1.36 -2.50 32.31
C VAL A 361 -0.11 -2.70 31.98
N LEU A 362 -0.90 -1.63 32.09
CA LEU A 362 -2.29 -1.58 31.62
C LEU A 362 -2.40 -0.62 30.45
N ARG A 363 -3.26 -0.96 29.48
CA ARG A 363 -3.58 -0.04 28.39
C ARG A 363 -4.40 1.13 28.91
N PRO A 364 -4.20 2.35 28.38
CA PRO A 364 -4.96 3.52 28.79
C PRO A 364 -6.47 3.39 28.55
N THR A 365 -6.88 2.64 27.51
CA THR A 365 -8.28 2.36 27.20
C THR A 365 -8.50 0.85 27.03
N VAL A 366 -9.51 0.33 27.70
CA VAL A 366 -9.89 -1.10 27.70
C VAL A 366 -11.41 -1.26 27.67
N ALA A 367 -11.89 -2.45 27.35
CA ALA A 367 -13.32 -2.77 27.40
C ALA A 367 -13.73 -3.29 28.78
N ASP A 368 -15.00 -3.09 29.14
CA ASP A 368 -15.67 -3.84 30.20
C ASP A 368 -15.56 -5.33 29.88
N GLY A 369 -15.02 -6.12 30.81
CA GLY A 369 -14.62 -7.48 30.46
C GLY A 369 -13.13 -7.75 30.64
N GLU A 370 -12.28 -6.73 30.43
CA GLU A 370 -10.84 -6.91 30.25
C GLU A 370 -10.20 -7.61 31.46
N VAL A 371 -9.58 -8.76 31.20
CA VAL A 371 -8.84 -9.53 32.20
C VAL A 371 -7.58 -8.77 32.55
N LEU A 372 -7.27 -8.59 33.83
CA LEU A 372 -6.06 -7.90 34.25
C LEU A 372 -4.82 -8.80 34.12
N PRO A 373 -3.62 -8.26 33.86
CA PRO A 373 -2.39 -9.03 33.77
C PRO A 373 -2.17 -9.94 34.97
N ALA A 374 -1.73 -11.18 34.69
CA ALA A 374 -1.34 -12.13 35.70
C ALA A 374 -0.04 -11.71 36.42
N ALA A 375 0.22 -12.29 37.59
CA ALA A 375 1.46 -12.02 38.31
C ALA A 375 2.67 -12.54 37.51
N PRO A 376 3.76 -11.75 37.40
CA PRO A 376 5.02 -12.27 36.90
C PRO A 376 5.47 -13.49 37.71
N THR A 377 6.10 -14.47 37.05
CA THR A 377 6.61 -15.69 37.68
C THR A 377 7.44 -15.37 38.93
N GLY A 378 7.14 -16.05 40.05
CA GLY A 378 7.82 -15.81 41.33
C GLY A 378 7.24 -14.66 42.18
N SER A 379 6.14 -14.06 41.74
CA SER A 379 5.40 -13.04 42.49
C SER A 379 3.89 -13.35 42.56
N THR A 380 3.18 -12.58 43.38
CA THR A 380 1.72 -12.52 43.43
C THR A 380 1.28 -11.09 43.13
N ILE A 381 0.11 -10.92 42.52
CA ILE A 381 -0.48 -9.62 42.21
C ILE A 381 -1.89 -9.55 42.76
N THR A 382 -2.26 -8.42 43.37
CA THR A 382 -3.62 -8.11 43.80
C THR A 382 -4.04 -6.81 43.16
N TRP A 383 -5.19 -6.81 42.50
CA TRP A 383 -5.74 -5.66 41.81
C TRP A 383 -6.88 -5.04 42.60
N THR A 384 -6.86 -3.72 42.77
CA THR A 384 -7.89 -2.97 43.49
C THR A 384 -8.22 -1.66 42.78
N THR A 385 -9.37 -1.08 43.08
CA THR A 385 -9.75 0.26 42.64
C THR A 385 -10.65 0.88 43.69
N SER A 386 -10.54 2.20 43.85
CA SER A 386 -11.44 3.01 44.68
C SER A 386 -12.30 3.96 43.83
N THR A 387 -12.23 3.85 42.49
CA THR A 387 -12.99 4.72 41.60
C THR A 387 -14.47 4.33 41.60
N PRO A 388 -15.40 5.26 41.90
CA PRO A 388 -16.83 4.97 41.85
C PRO A 388 -17.27 4.46 40.47
N GLY A 389 -18.02 3.35 40.46
CA GLY A 389 -18.54 2.74 39.23
C GLY A 389 -17.56 1.84 38.47
N LEU A 390 -16.32 1.68 38.95
CA LEU A 390 -15.32 0.73 38.46
C LEU A 390 -15.03 -0.32 39.55
N GLY A 391 -14.95 -1.59 39.17
CA GLY A 391 -14.63 -2.70 40.06
C GLY A 391 -13.68 -3.71 39.43
N VAL A 392 -13.06 -4.52 40.27
CA VAL A 392 -12.31 -5.71 39.86
C VAL A 392 -13.09 -6.94 40.33
N VAL A 393 -13.61 -7.72 39.38
CA VAL A 393 -14.43 -8.92 39.66
C VAL A 393 -13.83 -10.08 38.88
N ASP A 394 -13.53 -11.18 39.56
CA ASP A 394 -12.91 -12.39 39.00
C ASP A 394 -11.64 -12.11 38.17
N GLY A 395 -10.82 -11.16 38.64
CA GLY A 395 -9.57 -10.77 37.99
C GLY A 395 -9.74 -9.89 36.74
N ALA A 396 -10.95 -9.38 36.46
CA ALA A 396 -11.23 -8.54 35.32
C ALA A 396 -11.88 -7.20 35.72
N LEU A 397 -11.69 -6.18 34.88
CA LEU A 397 -12.32 -4.88 35.08
C LEU A 397 -13.80 -4.94 34.73
N ARG A 398 -14.61 -4.33 35.60
CA ARG A 398 -16.07 -4.24 35.46
C ARG A 398 -16.58 -2.82 35.70
N VAL A 399 -17.47 -2.35 34.85
CA VAL A 399 -18.20 -1.08 35.05
C VAL A 399 -19.67 -1.33 35.40
N THR A 400 -20.24 -0.51 36.27
CA THR A 400 -21.63 -0.70 36.76
C THR A 400 -22.69 0.09 35.97
N GLY A 401 -22.30 0.84 34.95
CA GLY A 401 -23.18 1.74 34.19
C GLY A 401 -22.99 1.66 32.67
N THR A 402 -23.74 2.47 31.93
CA THR A 402 -23.74 2.51 30.46
C THR A 402 -22.77 3.52 29.86
N SER A 403 -22.04 4.27 30.70
CA SER A 403 -21.08 5.30 30.30
C SER A 403 -19.64 4.85 30.58
N ALA A 404 -18.69 5.32 29.78
CA ALA A 404 -17.26 5.10 30.03
C ALA A 404 -16.85 5.64 31.41
N VAL A 405 -16.02 4.87 32.13
CA VAL A 405 -15.50 5.26 33.44
C VAL A 405 -14.00 5.52 33.32
N GLN A 406 -13.57 6.73 33.67
CA GLN A 406 -12.16 7.09 33.86
C GLN A 406 -11.82 6.85 35.34
N GLY A 407 -10.75 6.11 35.62
CA GLY A 407 -10.42 5.73 36.99
C GLY A 407 -8.99 5.27 37.19
N VAL A 408 -8.66 4.98 38.45
CA VAL A 408 -7.36 4.46 38.86
C VAL A 408 -7.52 3.00 39.26
N VAL A 409 -6.69 2.13 38.68
CA VAL A 409 -6.59 0.71 39.04
C VAL A 409 -5.20 0.47 39.61
N THR A 410 -5.15 -0.09 40.81
CA THR A 410 -3.90 -0.29 41.56
C THR A 410 -3.52 -1.77 41.58
N ALA A 411 -2.33 -2.09 41.06
CA ALA A 411 -1.66 -3.36 41.25
C ALA A 411 -0.79 -3.32 42.51
N GLN A 412 -0.98 -4.28 43.40
CA GLN A 412 -0.06 -4.56 44.49
C GLN A 412 0.64 -5.90 44.23
N LEU A 413 1.95 -5.85 43.95
CA LEU A 413 2.79 -7.02 43.77
C LEU A 413 3.47 -7.42 45.09
N ARG A 414 3.64 -8.72 45.31
CA ARG A 414 4.42 -9.28 46.43
C ARG A 414 5.27 -10.47 46.00
N SER A 415 6.48 -10.57 46.53
CA SER A 415 7.33 -11.76 46.47
C SER A 415 8.06 -11.93 47.81
N GLY A 416 7.74 -12.99 48.55
CA GLY A 416 8.17 -13.11 49.94
C GLY A 416 7.70 -11.91 50.78
N THR A 417 8.65 -11.16 51.36
CA THR A 417 8.38 -9.93 52.13
C THR A 417 8.45 -8.65 51.31
N ALA A 418 8.96 -8.71 50.07
CA ALA A 418 9.02 -7.54 49.18
C ALA A 418 7.62 -7.16 48.67
N SER A 419 7.37 -5.87 48.49
CA SER A 419 6.11 -5.38 47.93
C SER A 419 6.33 -4.16 47.05
N SER A 420 5.61 -4.10 45.93
CA SER A 420 5.63 -2.97 45.00
C SER A 420 4.20 -2.62 44.61
N THR A 421 3.91 -1.34 44.38
CA THR A 421 2.56 -0.86 44.04
C THR A 421 2.61 0.03 42.81
N LYS A 422 1.73 -0.21 41.85
CA LYS A 422 1.54 0.62 40.65
C LYS A 422 0.08 1.05 40.54
N ALA A 423 -0.16 2.34 40.33
CA ALA A 423 -1.48 2.91 40.12
C ALA A 423 -1.61 3.39 38.67
N PHE A 424 -2.51 2.78 37.91
CA PHE A 424 -2.70 3.06 36.49
C PHE A 424 -3.96 3.88 36.27
N ASP A 425 -3.84 4.97 35.51
CA ASP A 425 -5.00 5.64 34.92
C ASP A 425 -5.53 4.81 33.76
N VAL A 426 -6.82 4.46 33.82
CA VAL A 426 -7.52 3.68 32.81
C VAL A 426 -8.87 4.28 32.47
N ARG A 427 -9.27 4.13 31.21
CA ARG A 427 -10.61 4.38 30.71
C ARG A 427 -11.26 3.06 30.32
N VAL A 428 -12.30 2.66 31.03
CA VAL A 428 -13.03 1.42 30.76
C VAL A 428 -14.31 1.74 29.99
N LEU A 429 -14.44 1.17 28.80
CA LEU A 429 -15.59 1.34 27.91
C LEU A 429 -16.62 0.23 28.14
N PRO A 430 -17.89 0.55 28.47
CA PRO A 430 -18.97 -0.43 28.46
C PRO A 430 -19.07 -1.15 27.12
N ALA A 431 -19.52 -2.40 27.11
CA ALA A 431 -19.59 -3.24 25.91
C ALA A 431 -20.26 -2.56 24.70
N ALA A 432 -21.32 -1.77 24.91
CA ALA A 432 -22.02 -1.04 23.84
C ALA A 432 -21.15 0.04 23.16
N GLN A 433 -20.20 0.62 23.89
CA GLN A 433 -19.32 1.71 23.43
C GLN A 433 -17.93 1.22 23.01
N ALA A 434 -17.58 -0.03 23.31
CA ALA A 434 -16.32 -0.65 22.92
C ALA A 434 -16.41 -1.21 21.48
N ARG A 435 -15.35 -1.02 20.72
CA ARG A 435 -15.09 -1.67 19.43
C ARG A 435 -13.67 -2.22 19.42
N TYR A 436 -13.43 -3.22 18.60
CA TYR A 436 -12.16 -3.94 18.55
C TYR A 436 -11.55 -3.78 17.17
N LEU A 437 -10.39 -3.12 17.13
CA LEU A 437 -9.59 -2.91 15.94
C LEU A 437 -8.49 -3.96 15.88
N LEU A 438 -8.51 -4.80 14.86
CA LEU A 438 -7.43 -5.71 14.53
C LEU A 438 -6.44 -5.01 13.60
N SER A 439 -5.16 -4.99 13.96
CA SER A 439 -4.05 -4.71 13.04
C SER A 439 -3.42 -6.01 12.58
N TYR A 440 -3.16 -6.13 11.27
CA TYR A 440 -2.58 -7.34 10.69
C TYR A 440 -1.80 -7.05 9.40
N GLU A 441 -0.88 -7.95 9.07
CA GLU A 441 -0.32 -8.10 7.71
C GLU A 441 -0.98 -9.28 7.01
N ARG A 442 -0.67 -9.54 5.74
CA ARG A 442 -1.21 -10.70 5.02
C ARG A 442 -0.12 -11.66 4.55
N THR A 443 -0.51 -12.93 4.40
CA THR A 443 0.28 -13.91 3.65
C THR A 443 0.28 -13.52 2.17
N PRO A 444 1.45 -13.32 1.53
CA PRO A 444 1.50 -12.98 0.11
C PRO A 444 0.90 -14.07 -0.78
N LEU A 445 0.23 -13.64 -1.85
CA LEU A 445 -0.20 -14.50 -2.96
C LEU A 445 0.69 -14.24 -4.19
N ALA A 446 0.26 -14.73 -5.36
CA ALA A 446 0.92 -14.41 -6.62
C ALA A 446 1.01 -12.89 -6.84
N THR A 447 2.07 -12.42 -7.51
CA THR A 447 2.42 -10.99 -7.64
C THR A 447 1.26 -10.12 -8.13
N GLN A 448 0.55 -10.56 -9.18
CA GLN A 448 -0.58 -9.84 -9.77
C GLN A 448 -1.94 -10.13 -9.10
N VAL A 449 -1.95 -10.87 -7.99
CA VAL A 449 -3.14 -11.13 -7.17
C VAL A 449 -3.06 -10.31 -5.90
N TYR A 450 -2.06 -10.60 -5.06
CA TYR A 450 -1.80 -9.89 -3.81
C TYR A 450 -0.37 -10.14 -3.33
N GLY A 451 0.60 -9.72 -4.14
CA GLY A 451 2.03 -9.96 -3.92
C GLY A 451 2.58 -9.36 -2.62
N SER A 452 3.83 -9.69 -2.31
CA SER A 452 4.48 -9.30 -1.04
C SER A 452 4.51 -7.79 -0.78
N LYS A 453 4.66 -6.96 -1.82
CA LYS A 453 4.65 -5.50 -1.70
C LYS A 453 3.30 -4.92 -1.24
N LEU A 454 2.21 -5.66 -1.44
CA LEU A 454 0.89 -5.34 -0.89
C LEU A 454 0.64 -6.03 0.44
N ALA A 455 1.01 -7.31 0.54
CA ALA A 455 0.72 -8.13 1.71
C ALA A 455 1.48 -7.68 2.97
N TYR A 456 2.73 -7.24 2.81
CA TYR A 456 3.57 -6.66 3.87
C TYR A 456 3.29 -5.16 4.00
N SER A 457 2.07 -4.86 4.41
CA SER A 457 1.56 -3.53 4.74
C SER A 457 0.60 -3.69 5.92
N MET A 458 0.27 -2.60 6.62
CA MET A 458 -0.74 -2.69 7.67
C MET A 458 -2.13 -2.75 7.06
N HIS A 459 -2.92 -3.69 7.53
CA HIS A 459 -4.34 -3.83 7.26
C HIS A 459 -5.11 -3.67 8.56
N LEU A 460 -6.36 -3.25 8.45
CA LEU A 460 -7.24 -3.04 9.60
C LEU A 460 -8.51 -3.87 9.47
N GLY A 461 -8.94 -4.45 10.58
CA GLY A 461 -10.23 -5.10 10.75
C GLY A 461 -10.98 -4.51 11.93
N LEU A 462 -12.30 -4.47 11.88
CA LEU A 462 -13.12 -3.88 12.93
C LEU A 462 -14.27 -4.79 13.33
N GLY A 463 -14.56 -4.87 14.62
CA GLY A 463 -15.62 -5.71 15.15
C GLY A 463 -16.20 -5.25 16.48
N THR A 464 -17.32 -5.86 16.86
CA THR A 464 -17.96 -5.69 18.18
C THR A 464 -17.41 -6.66 19.22
N THR A 465 -16.59 -7.63 18.81
CA THR A 465 -15.86 -8.56 19.69
C THR A 465 -14.41 -8.71 19.21
N ARG A 466 -13.51 -9.16 20.09
CA ARG A 466 -12.08 -9.33 19.77
C ARG A 466 -11.81 -10.27 18.59
N THR A 467 -12.63 -11.32 18.43
CA THR A 467 -12.46 -12.36 17.40
C THR A 467 -13.39 -12.19 16.20
N GLY A 468 -14.48 -11.43 16.35
CA GLY A 468 -15.47 -11.18 15.31
C GLY A 468 -15.22 -9.88 14.55
N THR A 469 -14.01 -9.69 14.04
CA THR A 469 -13.63 -8.53 13.22
C THR A 469 -13.80 -8.81 11.72
N THR A 470 -14.25 -7.81 10.97
CA THR A 470 -14.34 -7.83 9.50
C THR A 470 -13.27 -6.92 8.91
N ALA A 471 -12.65 -7.32 7.80
CA ALA A 471 -11.66 -6.51 7.11
C ALA A 471 -12.25 -5.17 6.64
N LEU A 472 -11.50 -4.10 6.83
CA LEU A 472 -11.73 -2.79 6.21
C LEU A 472 -10.99 -2.70 4.88
N ASN A 473 -11.30 -1.68 4.07
CA ASN A 473 -10.68 -1.37 2.78
C ASN A 473 -10.65 -2.56 1.80
N GLU A 474 -11.72 -3.36 1.78
CA GLU A 474 -11.80 -4.63 1.03
C GLU A 474 -10.62 -5.59 1.28
N ASN A 475 -10.10 -5.64 2.52
CA ASN A 475 -8.91 -6.42 2.88
C ASN A 475 -7.64 -5.97 2.16
N TYR A 476 -7.58 -4.72 1.71
CA TYR A 476 -6.42 -4.08 1.12
C TYR A 476 -5.63 -3.28 2.15
N GLY A 477 -4.32 -3.15 1.96
CA GLY A 477 -3.43 -2.41 2.86
C GLY A 477 -3.85 -0.94 3.01
N VAL A 478 -3.69 -0.38 4.20
CA VAL A 478 -4.05 1.01 4.53
C VAL A 478 -2.85 1.87 4.92
N LEU A 479 -1.70 1.27 5.18
CA LEU A 479 -0.45 1.97 5.49
C LEU A 479 0.74 1.18 4.94
N PHE A 480 1.62 1.87 4.23
CA PHE A 480 2.77 1.32 3.53
C PHE A 480 4.05 2.05 3.94
N ALA A 481 5.20 1.39 3.81
CA ALA A 481 6.49 2.05 3.95
C ALA A 481 6.84 2.82 2.68
N ASP A 482 7.47 3.98 2.83
CA ASP A 482 8.12 4.65 1.71
C ASP A 482 9.33 3.86 1.20
N ALA A 483 9.44 3.75 -0.12
CA ALA A 483 10.59 3.22 -0.81
C ALA A 483 11.86 4.03 -0.51
N GLN A 484 13.01 3.36 -0.61
CA GLN A 484 14.31 3.97 -0.37
C GLN A 484 14.96 4.41 -1.69
N PRO A 485 15.42 5.66 -1.83
CA PRO A 485 16.21 6.07 -2.98
C PRO A 485 17.49 5.24 -3.14
N THR A 486 17.80 4.81 -4.36
CA THR A 486 18.98 3.97 -4.65
C THR A 486 20.28 4.75 -4.79
N GLY A 487 20.21 6.09 -4.82
CA GLY A 487 21.32 6.97 -5.19
C GLY A 487 21.49 7.14 -6.71
N THR A 488 20.87 6.26 -7.51
CA THR A 488 20.63 6.50 -8.93
C THR A 488 19.47 7.48 -9.07
N LEU A 489 19.57 8.40 -10.03
CA LEU A 489 18.54 9.40 -10.31
C LEU A 489 17.17 8.72 -10.48
N ASP A 490 16.12 9.32 -9.90
CA ASP A 490 14.71 8.92 -10.01
C ASP A 490 14.52 7.39 -10.01
N LEU A 491 15.20 6.69 -9.10
CA LEU A 491 15.10 5.25 -8.91
C LEU A 491 15.03 4.92 -7.43
N VAL A 492 13.91 4.32 -7.03
CA VAL A 492 13.66 3.86 -5.66
C VAL A 492 13.60 2.33 -5.57
N GLU A 493 13.95 1.81 -4.40
CA GLU A 493 13.80 0.41 -4.04
C GLU A 493 12.67 0.27 -3.02
N THR A 494 11.65 -0.52 -3.36
CA THR A 494 10.48 -0.73 -2.50
C THR A 494 10.88 -1.17 -1.09
N ARG A 495 10.24 -0.57 -0.08
CA ARG A 495 10.23 -1.06 1.31
C ARG A 495 8.81 -1.47 1.68
N THR A 496 8.70 -2.32 2.68
CA THR A 496 7.45 -2.89 3.17
C THR A 496 7.42 -2.86 4.69
N LEU A 497 6.27 -3.19 5.29
CA LEU A 497 6.05 -3.24 6.72
C LEU A 497 5.73 -4.65 7.15
N ARG A 498 6.37 -5.09 8.23
CA ARG A 498 5.99 -6.29 8.97
C ARG A 498 5.69 -6.00 10.42
N ASP A 499 4.90 -6.88 11.02
CA ASP A 499 4.52 -6.83 12.43
C ASP A 499 3.89 -5.48 12.88
N PRO A 500 2.91 -4.92 12.16
CA PRO A 500 2.34 -3.62 12.50
C PRO A 500 1.58 -3.63 13.83
N TYR A 501 2.06 -2.89 14.82
CA TYR A 501 1.49 -2.80 16.16
C TYR A 501 0.87 -1.42 16.43
N VAL A 502 -0.46 -1.38 16.56
CA VAL A 502 -1.22 -0.15 16.82
C VAL A 502 -1.41 0.06 18.33
N PHE A 503 -1.12 1.26 18.84
CA PHE A 503 -1.24 1.60 20.27
C PHE A 503 -1.75 3.04 20.47
N SER A 504 -2.22 3.36 21.68
CA SER A 504 -2.66 4.71 22.04
C SER A 504 -1.47 5.57 22.48
N LEU A 505 -1.41 6.82 21.99
CA LEU A 505 -0.45 7.81 22.45
C LEU A 505 -0.93 8.48 23.75
N ALA A 506 0.01 8.93 24.59
CA ALA A 506 -0.27 9.59 25.86
C ALA A 506 -1.12 10.86 25.69
N GLY A 507 -0.86 11.65 24.64
CA GLY A 507 -1.57 12.89 24.31
C GLY A 507 -2.89 12.71 23.55
N GLY A 508 -3.33 11.47 23.32
CA GLY A 508 -4.43 11.15 22.41
C GLY A 508 -3.96 10.82 20.99
N GLY A 509 -4.84 10.21 20.20
CA GLY A 509 -4.47 9.60 18.93
C GLY A 509 -3.76 8.27 19.11
N TYR A 510 -3.06 7.85 18.06
CA TYR A 510 -2.54 6.50 17.89
C TYR A 510 -1.13 6.51 17.33
N GLY A 511 -0.33 5.54 17.75
CA GLY A 511 0.96 5.22 17.15
C GLY A 511 0.91 3.87 16.46
N VAL A 512 1.77 3.70 15.45
CA VAL A 512 2.03 2.41 14.80
C VAL A 512 3.52 2.16 14.83
N LEU A 513 3.94 1.04 15.41
CA LEU A 513 5.30 0.52 15.25
C LEU A 513 5.29 -0.63 14.25
N ALA A 514 6.28 -0.69 13.38
CA ALA A 514 6.45 -1.80 12.44
C ALA A 514 7.92 -2.09 12.17
N THR A 515 8.23 -3.36 11.89
CA THR A 515 9.52 -3.78 11.34
C THR A 515 9.59 -3.32 9.87
N ARG A 516 10.57 -2.48 9.51
CA ARG A 516 10.80 -2.13 8.09
C ARG A 516 11.48 -3.29 7.38
N THR A 517 10.93 -3.70 6.23
CA THR A 517 11.42 -4.83 5.44
C THR A 517 11.71 -4.46 3.99
N LEU A 518 12.50 -5.29 3.31
CA LEU A 518 12.65 -5.30 1.86
C LEU A 518 11.39 -5.89 1.20
N ALA A 519 11.24 -5.74 -0.12
CA ALA A 519 10.06 -6.22 -0.85
C ALA A 519 9.75 -7.72 -0.67
N ASN A 520 10.73 -8.55 -0.33
CA ASN A 520 10.57 -9.99 -0.07
C ASN A 520 10.17 -10.33 1.39
N GLY A 521 10.10 -9.34 2.28
CA GLY A 521 9.77 -9.50 3.71
C GLY A 521 10.98 -9.69 4.62
N ASP A 522 12.21 -9.68 4.09
CA ASP A 522 13.42 -9.69 4.92
C ASP A 522 13.59 -8.35 5.63
N VAL A 523 14.05 -8.37 6.88
CA VAL A 523 14.35 -7.15 7.65
C VAL A 523 15.32 -6.26 6.86
N ASP A 524 14.97 -4.97 6.75
CA ASP A 524 15.81 -3.98 6.08
C ASP A 524 17.18 -3.91 6.77
N PRO A 525 18.29 -4.22 6.06
CA PRO A 525 19.62 -4.18 6.63
C PRO A 525 20.02 -2.83 7.24
N ALA A 526 19.47 -1.72 6.74
CA ALA A 526 19.76 -0.38 7.23
C ALA A 526 19.04 -0.05 8.55
N HIS A 527 17.99 -0.80 8.91
CA HIS A 527 17.12 -0.49 10.07
C HIS A 527 16.83 -1.70 10.95
N ARG A 528 17.78 -2.65 11.04
CA ARG A 528 17.59 -3.91 11.77
C ARG A 528 17.14 -3.74 13.21
N GLY A 529 17.65 -2.75 13.93
CA GLY A 529 17.35 -2.49 15.34
C GLY A 529 16.48 -1.25 15.58
N THR A 530 15.93 -0.65 14.52
CA THR A 530 15.21 0.62 14.61
C THR A 530 13.85 0.47 13.92
N PRO A 531 12.78 0.08 14.65
CA PRO A 531 11.43 0.02 14.11
C PRO A 531 10.98 1.35 13.52
N LEU A 532 10.15 1.29 12.49
CA LEU A 532 9.52 2.48 11.91
C LEU A 532 8.32 2.89 12.77
N LEU A 533 8.22 4.19 13.08
CA LEU A 533 7.14 4.78 13.86
C LEU A 533 6.29 5.70 12.98
N PHE A 534 4.98 5.49 13.05
CA PHE A 534 3.98 6.42 12.53
C PHE A 534 3.09 6.92 13.66
N THR A 535 2.52 8.10 13.47
CA THR A 535 1.46 8.64 14.32
C THR A 535 0.20 8.89 13.50
N SER A 536 -0.96 8.86 14.14
CA SER A 536 -2.24 9.10 13.50
C SER A 536 -3.24 9.62 14.51
N THR A 537 -4.12 10.54 14.09
CA THR A 537 -5.23 11.01 14.92
C THR A 537 -6.46 10.11 14.85
N ASP A 538 -6.63 9.38 13.74
CA ASP A 538 -7.89 8.71 13.39
C ASP A 538 -7.74 7.31 12.76
N LEU A 539 -6.51 6.84 12.52
CA LEU A 539 -6.16 5.59 11.84
C LEU A 539 -6.63 5.50 10.39
N VAL A 540 -6.85 6.66 9.76
CA VAL A 540 -7.12 6.81 8.33
C VAL A 540 -5.94 7.48 7.63
N ALA A 541 -5.34 8.49 8.27
CA ALA A 541 -4.16 9.19 7.78
C ALA A 541 -2.98 9.01 8.72
N TYR A 542 -1.79 8.83 8.18
CA TYR A 542 -0.60 8.50 8.96
C TYR A 542 0.54 9.48 8.67
N GLU A 543 1.18 9.93 9.73
CA GLU A 543 2.36 10.80 9.66
C GLU A 543 3.60 9.99 10.08
N PRO A 544 4.64 9.91 9.24
CA PRO A 544 5.88 9.25 9.61
C PRO A 544 6.61 10.05 10.69
N ALA A 545 6.87 9.42 11.84
CA ALA A 545 7.65 10.01 12.94
C ALA A 545 9.12 9.56 12.94
N GLY A 546 9.54 8.81 11.92
CA GLY A 546 10.90 8.32 11.75
C GLY A 546 11.13 6.97 12.42
N PHE A 547 12.39 6.70 12.78
CA PHE A 547 12.82 5.41 13.32
C PHE A 547 13.06 5.49 14.83
N LEU A 548 12.47 4.57 15.57
CA LEU A 548 12.68 4.44 17.01
C LEU A 548 14.05 3.80 17.29
N ASP A 549 14.99 4.55 17.88
CA ASP A 549 16.30 4.01 18.28
C ASP A 549 16.21 3.21 19.60
N LEU A 550 16.09 1.90 19.46
CA LEU A 550 16.10 0.96 20.59
C LEU A 550 17.49 0.77 21.22
N GLY A 551 18.56 1.19 20.53
CA GLY A 551 19.94 1.01 20.98
C GLY A 551 20.45 -0.41 20.86
N VAL A 552 19.92 -1.18 19.90
CA VAL A 552 20.25 -2.59 19.66
C VAL A 552 20.57 -2.83 18.19
N SER A 553 21.22 -3.96 17.89
CA SER A 553 21.62 -4.31 16.52
C SER A 553 20.51 -4.98 15.69
N ALA A 554 19.48 -5.55 16.35
CA ALA A 554 18.34 -6.20 15.70
C ALA A 554 17.08 -6.17 16.58
N ALA A 555 15.93 -5.94 15.96
CA ALA A 555 14.61 -5.92 16.58
C ALA A 555 13.53 -6.26 15.53
N VAL A 556 12.65 -7.20 15.88
CA VAL A 556 11.43 -7.54 15.12
C VAL A 556 10.25 -7.65 16.10
N ASP A 557 9.01 -7.70 15.59
CA ASP A 557 7.79 -7.73 16.43
C ASP A 557 7.77 -6.60 17.50
N PRO A 558 7.98 -5.32 17.10
CA PRO A 558 8.01 -4.20 18.03
C PRO A 558 6.61 -3.88 18.56
N ARG A 559 6.49 -3.62 19.86
CA ARG A 559 5.23 -3.29 20.53
C ARG A 559 5.43 -2.15 21.51
N ALA A 560 4.45 -1.28 21.66
CA ALA A 560 4.50 -0.17 22.61
C ALA A 560 3.19 -0.02 23.39
N VAL A 561 3.30 0.36 24.66
CA VAL A 561 2.16 0.73 25.52
C VAL A 561 2.56 1.91 26.40
N TRP A 562 1.65 2.87 26.57
CA TRP A 562 1.81 3.95 27.55
C TRP A 562 1.56 3.43 28.98
N ASP A 563 2.57 3.52 29.84
CA ASP A 563 2.53 3.12 31.25
C ASP A 563 2.21 4.34 32.12
N SER A 564 0.92 4.63 32.32
CA SER A 564 0.43 5.79 33.07
C SER A 564 0.93 5.83 34.51
N ALA A 565 1.26 4.69 35.11
CA ALA A 565 1.80 4.62 36.47
C ALA A 565 3.23 5.16 36.58
N ALA A 566 3.97 5.23 35.47
CA ALA A 566 5.37 5.64 35.43
C ALA A 566 5.63 6.81 34.46
N ASP A 567 4.59 7.31 33.79
CA ASP A 567 4.66 8.43 32.83
C ASP A 567 5.67 8.20 31.71
N VAL A 568 5.71 6.97 31.17
CA VAL A 568 6.62 6.55 30.09
C VAL A 568 5.94 5.59 29.12
N TYR A 569 6.42 5.55 27.88
CA TYR A 569 6.17 4.43 26.99
C TYR A 569 7.03 3.23 27.39
N ARG A 570 6.45 2.04 27.33
CA ARG A 570 7.14 0.76 27.45
C ARG A 570 7.14 0.09 26.09
N VAL A 571 8.32 -0.19 25.56
CA VAL A 571 8.51 -0.80 24.25
C VAL A 571 9.13 -2.18 24.44
N THR A 572 8.65 -3.17 23.69
CA THR A 572 9.20 -4.53 23.65
C THR A 572 9.38 -5.00 22.22
N TRP A 573 10.33 -5.90 22.00
CA TRP A 573 10.66 -6.47 20.70
C TRP A 573 11.32 -7.83 20.90
N LYS A 574 11.52 -8.56 19.80
CA LYS A 574 12.32 -9.78 19.73
C LYS A 574 13.63 -9.55 19.01
N ASP A 575 14.70 -10.19 19.47
CA ASP A 575 15.93 -10.30 18.70
C ASP A 575 15.81 -11.34 17.56
N ALA A 576 16.89 -11.52 16.80
CA ALA A 576 16.94 -12.49 15.71
C ALA A 576 16.80 -13.95 16.16
N GLN A 577 16.96 -14.24 17.46
CA GLN A 577 16.82 -15.56 18.07
C GLN A 577 15.47 -15.72 18.79
N GLY A 578 14.57 -14.74 18.65
CA GLY A 578 13.24 -14.73 19.25
C GLY A 578 13.20 -14.44 20.74
N ALA A 579 14.31 -14.01 21.35
CA ALA A 579 14.30 -13.60 22.76
C ALA A 579 13.68 -12.20 22.88
N GLU A 580 12.82 -12.03 23.88
CA GLU A 580 12.13 -10.77 24.11
C GLU A 580 12.95 -9.84 25.01
N TYR A 581 12.93 -8.55 24.65
CA TYR A 581 13.52 -7.47 25.42
C TYR A 581 12.52 -6.34 25.58
N SER A 582 12.75 -5.48 26.56
CA SER A 582 11.96 -4.29 26.77
C SER A 582 12.79 -3.12 27.26
N ARG A 583 12.25 -1.91 27.05
CA ARG A 583 12.85 -0.64 27.48
C ARG A 583 11.78 0.43 27.61
N SER A 584 12.06 1.51 28.34
CA SER A 584 11.16 2.67 28.42
C SER A 584 11.66 3.89 27.68
N PHE A 585 10.71 4.76 27.31
CA PHE A 585 10.93 6.02 26.62
C PHE A 585 10.01 7.08 27.21
N GLY A 586 10.55 8.24 27.56
CA GLY A 586 9.71 9.41 27.85
C GLY A 586 9.05 9.95 26.58
N ASP A 587 9.81 9.94 25.48
CA ASP A 587 9.38 10.30 24.14
C ASP A 587 9.93 9.27 23.14
N LEU A 588 9.07 8.70 22.29
CA LEU A 588 9.44 7.69 21.30
C LEU A 588 10.30 8.26 20.15
N THR A 589 10.40 9.58 20.02
CA THR A 589 11.20 10.26 19.00
C THR A 589 12.52 10.80 19.54
N ASP A 590 12.71 10.86 20.86
CA ASP A 590 13.93 11.35 21.50
C ASP A 590 14.73 10.21 22.17
N PRO A 591 15.86 9.77 21.56
CA PRO A 591 16.70 8.72 22.12
C PRO A 591 17.34 9.11 23.46
N ALA A 592 17.38 10.39 23.84
CA ALA A 592 17.88 10.80 25.15
C ALA A 592 16.95 10.39 26.31
N THR A 593 15.67 10.12 26.03
CA THR A 593 14.68 9.69 27.04
C THR A 593 14.65 8.18 27.26
N ARG A 594 15.55 7.45 26.59
CA ARG A 594 15.65 6.00 26.60
C ARG A 594 16.14 5.47 27.96
N GLY A 595 15.25 4.87 28.76
CA GLY A 595 15.55 4.18 30.03
C GLY A 595 16.24 2.82 29.82
N ASP A 596 16.60 2.05 30.85
CA ASP A 596 17.47 0.84 30.72
C ASP A 596 16.89 -0.34 29.91
N LEU A 597 17.74 -1.05 29.15
CA LEU A 597 17.39 -2.29 28.45
C LEU A 597 17.14 -3.40 29.44
N ARG A 598 16.18 -4.28 29.16
CA ARG A 598 15.84 -5.40 30.03
C ARG A 598 15.54 -6.64 29.22
N ALA A 599 15.89 -7.80 29.78
CA ALA A 599 15.41 -9.08 29.29
C ALA A 599 13.94 -9.27 29.67
N GLY A 600 13.16 -9.88 28.78
CA GLY A 600 11.74 -10.13 28.95
C GLY A 600 10.85 -9.05 28.33
N GLY A 601 9.69 -9.50 27.84
CA GLY A 601 8.65 -8.64 27.29
C GLY A 601 7.70 -8.06 28.34
N LEU A 602 6.68 -7.35 27.84
CA LEU A 602 5.62 -6.78 28.68
C LEU A 602 4.60 -7.86 29.05
N THR A 603 4.15 -7.87 30.31
CA THR A 603 3.01 -8.67 30.74
C THR A 603 1.74 -7.88 30.46
N LEU A 604 1.16 -8.10 29.28
CA LEU A 604 -0.12 -7.53 28.87
C LEU A 604 -1.26 -8.52 29.06
N SER A 605 -2.48 -8.01 29.19
CA SER A 605 -3.71 -8.79 29.34
C SER A 605 -4.16 -9.55 28.09
N ASP A 606 -3.50 -9.34 26.95
CA ASP A 606 -4.06 -9.75 25.67
C ASP A 606 -3.85 -11.23 25.38
N PRO A 607 -4.92 -11.97 25.03
CA PRO A 607 -4.74 -13.21 24.29
C PRO A 607 -4.10 -12.90 22.93
N ALA A 608 -3.38 -13.88 22.37
CA ALA A 608 -2.87 -13.77 21.00
C ALA A 608 -4.02 -13.38 20.06
N ALA A 609 -3.79 -12.38 19.21
CA ALA A 609 -4.80 -11.94 18.26
C ALA A 609 -5.13 -13.08 17.29
N THR A 610 -6.41 -13.32 17.06
CA THR A 610 -6.91 -14.35 16.13
C THR A 610 -8.02 -13.77 15.28
N THR A 611 -8.14 -14.23 14.04
CA THR A 611 -9.15 -13.73 13.09
C THR A 611 -9.57 -14.81 12.10
N THR A 612 -10.73 -14.62 11.48
CA THR A 612 -11.21 -15.41 10.34
C THR A 612 -11.06 -14.67 9.02
N ILE A 613 -10.44 -13.48 9.02
CA ILE A 613 -10.16 -12.72 7.80
C ILE A 613 -9.17 -13.49 6.94
N GLU A 614 -9.51 -13.68 5.67
CA GLU A 614 -8.73 -14.49 4.74
C GLU A 614 -7.31 -13.94 4.56
N GLY A 615 -6.32 -14.83 4.75
CA GLY A 615 -4.90 -14.54 4.56
C GLY A 615 -4.30 -13.60 5.60
N ALA A 616 -5.04 -13.21 6.65
CA ALA A 616 -4.55 -12.32 7.69
C ALA A 616 -3.54 -13.02 8.62
N VAL A 617 -2.46 -12.31 8.93
CA VAL A 617 -1.47 -12.64 9.95
C VAL A 617 -1.60 -11.57 11.05
N PRO A 618 -2.37 -11.87 12.11
CA PRO A 618 -2.77 -10.87 13.10
C PRO A 618 -1.62 -10.43 14.01
N SER A 619 -1.48 -9.11 14.21
CA SER A 619 -0.45 -8.53 15.07
C SER A 619 -1.01 -8.17 16.44
N ASN A 620 -2.04 -7.32 16.53
CA ASN A 620 -2.68 -6.97 17.79
C ASN A 620 -4.14 -6.51 17.64
N VAL A 621 -4.88 -6.53 18.75
CA VAL A 621 -6.22 -5.95 18.84
C VAL A 621 -6.21 -4.77 19.82
N LEU A 622 -6.62 -3.59 19.35
CA LEU A 622 -6.80 -2.38 20.14
C LEU A 622 -8.28 -2.11 20.41
N VAL A 623 -8.63 -1.73 21.63
CA VAL A 623 -9.99 -1.29 21.97
C VAL A 623 -10.16 0.18 21.57
N LEU A 624 -11.18 0.47 20.76
CA LEU A 624 -11.54 1.82 20.33
C LEU A 624 -12.87 2.27 20.94
N PRO A 625 -13.03 3.57 21.24
CA PRO A 625 -14.34 4.19 21.43
C PRO A 625 -15.19 4.09 20.15
N ALA A 626 -16.50 3.88 20.30
CA ALA A 626 -17.43 3.79 19.18
C ALA A 626 -17.32 4.94 18.15
N PRO A 627 -17.14 6.23 18.52
CA PRO A 627 -16.98 7.29 17.53
C PRO A 627 -15.74 7.14 16.62
N ALA A 628 -14.61 6.69 17.16
CA ALA A 628 -13.39 6.46 16.38
C ALA A 628 -13.59 5.28 15.40
N ALA A 629 -14.25 4.22 15.88
CA ALA A 629 -14.62 3.09 15.05
C ALA A 629 -15.60 3.46 13.92
N THR A 630 -16.59 4.31 14.18
CA THR A 630 -17.51 4.83 13.15
C THR A 630 -16.77 5.68 12.12
N GLY A 631 -15.76 6.47 12.51
CA GLY A 631 -14.89 7.20 11.57
C GLY A 631 -14.20 6.25 10.58
N LEU A 632 -13.65 5.14 11.10
CA LEU A 632 -13.02 4.10 10.26
C LEU A 632 -14.02 3.41 9.33
N GLU A 633 -15.22 3.07 9.82
CA GLU A 633 -16.28 2.47 9.00
C GLU A 633 -16.74 3.40 7.88
N ASN A 634 -16.87 4.70 8.17
CA ASN A 634 -17.28 5.69 7.18
C ASN A 634 -16.25 5.84 6.07
N ARG A 635 -14.96 5.74 6.38
CA ARG A 635 -13.89 6.01 5.41
C ARG A 635 -13.34 4.77 4.71
N LEU A 636 -13.12 3.70 5.46
CA LEU A 636 -12.53 2.45 4.96
C LEU A 636 -13.58 1.34 4.78
N GLY A 637 -14.82 1.57 5.20
CA GLY A 637 -15.94 0.67 4.92
C GLY A 637 -16.67 1.03 3.63
N ARG A 638 -17.70 0.24 3.30
CA ARG A 638 -18.56 0.48 2.13
C ARG A 638 -19.71 1.42 2.49
N LEU A 639 -19.81 2.57 1.80
CA LEU A 639 -20.95 3.48 1.93
C LEU A 639 -22.20 2.91 1.25
N ARG A 640 -23.37 3.07 1.88
CA ARG A 640 -24.63 2.55 1.34
C ARG A 640 -25.76 3.54 1.53
N ASN A 641 -26.65 3.62 0.55
CA ASN A 641 -27.89 4.38 0.65
C ASN A 641 -28.78 3.82 1.77
N THR A 642 -29.22 4.70 2.67
CA THR A 642 -30.08 4.36 3.80
C THR A 642 -31.52 4.77 3.55
N THR A 643 -31.74 6.01 3.11
CA THR A 643 -33.08 6.55 2.86
C THR A 643 -33.13 7.38 1.58
N VAL A 644 -34.34 7.53 1.04
CA VAL A 644 -34.63 8.41 -0.10
C VAL A 644 -35.90 9.19 0.21
N GLN A 645 -35.84 10.51 0.05
CA GLN A 645 -36.96 11.42 0.32
C GLN A 645 -37.20 12.35 -0.87
N VAL A 646 -38.46 12.68 -1.12
CA VAL A 646 -38.85 13.68 -2.13
C VAL A 646 -39.79 14.67 -1.48
N ALA A 647 -39.55 15.96 -1.69
CA ALA A 647 -40.43 17.01 -1.20
C ALA A 647 -41.79 16.99 -1.93
N SER A 648 -42.86 17.35 -1.21
CA SER A 648 -44.16 17.61 -1.83
C SER A 648 -44.08 18.81 -2.77
N THR A 649 -44.87 18.79 -3.83
CA THR A 649 -44.95 19.90 -4.80
C THR A 649 -46.32 20.55 -4.73
N THR A 650 -46.37 21.88 -4.72
CA THR A 650 -47.63 22.64 -4.66
C THR A 650 -47.97 23.23 -6.03
N VAL A 651 -49.24 23.19 -6.40
CA VAL A 651 -49.76 23.81 -7.62
C VAL A 651 -51.07 24.55 -7.34
N ALA A 652 -51.24 25.73 -7.94
CA ALA A 652 -52.50 26.45 -7.85
C ALA A 652 -53.61 25.72 -8.62
N GLN A 653 -54.84 25.78 -8.12
CA GLN A 653 -56.00 25.26 -8.81
C GLN A 653 -56.08 25.77 -10.27
N GLY A 654 -56.26 24.85 -11.21
CA GLY A 654 -56.36 25.12 -12.64
C GLY A 654 -55.02 25.33 -13.37
N ALA A 655 -53.89 25.36 -12.67
CA ALA A 655 -52.58 25.43 -13.31
C ALA A 655 -52.11 24.07 -13.84
N ALA A 656 -51.10 24.08 -14.71
CA ALA A 656 -50.44 22.87 -15.19
C ALA A 656 -49.70 22.17 -14.04
N VAL A 657 -49.78 20.84 -13.98
CA VAL A 657 -49.10 20.02 -12.97
C VAL A 657 -47.59 20.18 -13.13
N PRO A 658 -46.88 20.75 -12.14
CA PRO A 658 -45.42 20.80 -12.19
C PRO A 658 -44.84 19.40 -12.05
N THR A 659 -43.70 19.16 -12.69
CA THR A 659 -42.90 17.96 -12.41
C THR A 659 -42.37 18.05 -10.97
N PRO A 660 -42.59 17.02 -10.12
CA PRO A 660 -42.06 17.04 -8.78
C PRO A 660 -40.52 17.06 -8.75
N GLY A 661 -39.95 17.51 -7.64
CA GLY A 661 -38.51 17.74 -7.49
C GLY A 661 -37.63 16.49 -7.52
N LYS A 662 -36.31 16.70 -7.38
CA LYS A 662 -35.30 15.63 -7.25
C LYS A 662 -35.49 14.85 -5.94
N ALA A 663 -35.00 13.60 -5.92
CA ALA A 663 -34.91 12.80 -4.72
C ALA A 663 -33.64 13.14 -3.94
N THR A 664 -33.75 13.29 -2.61
CA THR A 664 -32.63 13.44 -1.69
C THR A 664 -32.34 12.09 -1.05
N LEU A 665 -31.13 11.59 -1.27
CA LEU A 665 -30.63 10.32 -0.78
C LEU A 665 -29.73 10.56 0.42
N SER A 666 -29.85 9.74 1.46
CA SER A 666 -28.94 9.72 2.62
C SER A 666 -28.10 8.45 2.64
N TYR A 667 -26.91 8.52 3.22
CA TYR A 667 -25.94 7.43 3.26
C TYR A 667 -25.49 7.09 4.69
N THR A 668 -24.81 5.95 4.86
CA THR A 668 -24.36 5.43 6.16
C THR A 668 -23.41 6.35 6.92
N ASP A 669 -22.65 7.19 6.21
CA ASP A 669 -21.74 8.18 6.80
C ASP A 669 -22.43 9.53 7.10
N GLY A 670 -23.72 9.67 6.79
CA GLY A 670 -24.48 10.90 6.93
C GLY A 670 -24.37 11.86 5.75
N SER A 671 -23.62 11.52 4.69
CA SER A 671 -23.62 12.30 3.45
C SER A 671 -24.98 12.24 2.75
N THR A 672 -25.22 13.19 1.84
CA THR A 672 -26.44 13.22 1.03
C THR A 672 -26.14 13.50 -0.44
N LYS A 673 -26.99 13.00 -1.33
CA LYS A 673 -26.91 13.21 -2.78
C LYS A 673 -28.31 13.53 -3.32
N GLN A 674 -28.40 14.35 -4.35
CA GLN A 674 -29.67 14.57 -5.06
C GLN A 674 -29.62 13.95 -6.44
N LEU A 675 -30.61 13.12 -6.77
CA LEU A 675 -30.76 12.51 -8.09
C LEU A 675 -32.11 12.86 -8.71
N PRO A 676 -32.20 13.00 -10.04
CA PRO A 676 -33.47 13.15 -10.72
C PRO A 676 -34.36 11.92 -10.54
N VAL A 677 -35.66 12.09 -10.78
CA VAL A 677 -36.67 11.04 -10.70
C VAL A 677 -37.42 10.97 -12.01
N ASP A 678 -37.53 9.76 -12.56
CA ASP A 678 -38.42 9.46 -13.68
C ASP A 678 -39.84 9.28 -13.14
N TRP A 679 -40.60 10.38 -13.13
CA TRP A 679 -41.98 10.42 -12.64
C TRP A 679 -42.95 9.68 -13.57
N SER A 680 -43.93 8.98 -12.99
CA SER A 680 -45.00 8.32 -13.75
C SER A 680 -45.82 9.35 -14.51
N ALA A 681 -45.74 9.32 -15.84
CA ALA A 681 -46.55 10.17 -16.71
C ALA A 681 -48.07 9.94 -16.49
N ALA A 682 -48.46 8.70 -16.18
CA ALA A 682 -49.84 8.36 -15.86
C ALA A 682 -50.31 9.00 -14.55
N ASP A 683 -49.48 8.96 -13.50
CA ASP A 683 -49.81 9.55 -12.20
C ASP A 683 -49.89 11.07 -12.30
N LEU A 684 -48.95 11.70 -13.03
CA LEU A 684 -48.97 13.14 -13.29
C LEU A 684 -50.22 13.56 -14.07
N ALA A 685 -50.63 12.80 -15.07
CA ALA A 685 -51.86 13.05 -15.82
C ALA A 685 -53.13 12.83 -14.98
N ALA A 686 -53.06 12.00 -13.94
CA ALA A 686 -54.17 11.73 -13.01
C ALA A 686 -54.35 12.82 -11.93
N VAL A 687 -53.42 13.78 -11.81
CA VAL A 687 -53.57 14.94 -10.91
C VAL A 687 -54.64 15.88 -11.48
N ASP A 688 -55.84 15.83 -10.89
CA ASP A 688 -56.96 16.71 -11.26
C ASP A 688 -56.78 18.11 -10.64
N THR A 689 -56.10 19.01 -11.35
CA THR A 689 -55.84 20.37 -10.86
C THR A 689 -57.09 21.25 -10.77
N SER A 690 -58.27 20.78 -11.22
CA SER A 690 -59.53 21.49 -11.02
C SER A 690 -60.08 21.33 -9.59
N LYS A 691 -59.61 20.34 -8.83
CA LYS A 691 -60.07 20.03 -7.48
C LYS A 691 -58.93 20.24 -6.47
N PRO A 692 -59.12 21.12 -5.46
CA PRO A 692 -58.19 21.21 -4.35
C PRO A 692 -58.06 19.87 -3.62
N GLY A 693 -56.84 19.46 -3.29
CA GLY A 693 -56.59 18.14 -2.72
C GLY A 693 -55.12 17.72 -2.76
N THR A 694 -54.86 16.50 -2.29
CA THR A 694 -53.53 15.89 -2.29
C THR A 694 -53.54 14.67 -3.21
N TYR A 695 -52.67 14.68 -4.21
CA TYR A 695 -52.55 13.63 -5.21
C TYR A 695 -51.21 12.93 -5.03
N GLN A 696 -51.20 11.60 -5.01
CA GLN A 696 -49.97 10.82 -4.92
C GLN A 696 -49.39 10.61 -6.31
N VAL A 697 -48.09 10.83 -6.45
CA VAL A 697 -47.34 10.59 -7.68
C VAL A 697 -46.16 9.69 -7.35
N SER A 698 -46.04 8.59 -8.08
CA SER A 698 -44.90 7.68 -7.99
C SER A 698 -43.86 7.97 -9.07
N GLY A 699 -42.62 7.62 -8.78
CA GLY A 699 -41.51 7.71 -9.72
C GLY A 699 -40.38 6.76 -9.35
N THR A 700 -39.41 6.63 -10.24
CA THR A 700 -38.20 5.85 -10.01
C THR A 700 -37.01 6.80 -9.96
N VAL A 701 -36.19 6.72 -8.91
CA VAL A 701 -34.93 7.47 -8.84
C VAL A 701 -34.10 7.09 -10.06
N ARG A 702 -33.74 8.09 -10.86
CA ARG A 702 -33.01 7.88 -12.09
C ARG A 702 -31.57 7.53 -11.77
N GLN A 703 -31.24 6.27 -12.02
CA GLN A 703 -29.88 5.77 -12.06
C GLN A 703 -29.57 5.39 -13.50
N ARG A 704 -28.75 6.18 -14.18
CA ARG A 704 -28.23 5.80 -15.49
C ARG A 704 -27.28 4.61 -15.34
N ASP A 705 -27.53 3.54 -16.05
CA ASP A 705 -26.68 2.35 -16.05
C ASP A 705 -25.82 2.38 -17.32
N TYR A 706 -24.52 2.59 -17.16
CA TYR A 706 -23.59 2.57 -18.28
C TYR A 706 -23.19 1.14 -18.56
N ALA A 707 -23.11 0.77 -19.84
CA ALA A 707 -22.60 -0.56 -20.18
C ALA A 707 -21.17 -0.76 -19.67
N ALA A 708 -20.88 -1.98 -19.23
CA ALA A 708 -19.58 -2.40 -18.74
C ALA A 708 -19.09 -3.64 -19.53
N PRO A 709 -18.06 -3.52 -20.39
CA PRO A 709 -17.36 -2.28 -20.74
C PRO A 709 -18.25 -1.31 -21.54
N PHE A 710 -17.94 -0.03 -21.44
CA PHE A 710 -18.59 1.03 -22.19
C PHE A 710 -18.15 0.99 -23.65
N LEU A 711 -16.84 0.95 -23.86
CA LEU A 711 -16.18 0.78 -25.15
C LEU A 711 -15.01 -0.20 -25.02
N ARG A 712 -14.77 -1.01 -26.06
CA ARG A 712 -13.76 -2.06 -26.05
C ARG A 712 -12.46 -1.63 -26.71
N ALA A 713 -11.33 -2.08 -26.18
CA ALA A 713 -9.99 -1.75 -26.66
C ALA A 713 -9.72 -0.24 -26.72
N GLU A 714 -10.32 0.50 -25.79
CA GLU A 714 -10.13 1.94 -25.63
C GLU A 714 -9.49 2.18 -24.25
N ALA A 715 -8.18 2.39 -24.24
CA ALA A 715 -7.43 2.73 -23.04
C ALA A 715 -7.38 4.25 -22.83
N ASP A 716 -6.99 4.65 -21.63
CA ASP A 716 -6.76 6.06 -21.26
C ASP A 716 -7.93 6.99 -21.67
N PRO A 717 -9.19 6.66 -21.31
CA PRO A 717 -10.36 7.30 -21.90
C PRO A 717 -10.63 8.70 -21.33
N ASN A 718 -10.88 9.65 -22.22
CA ASN A 718 -11.28 11.02 -21.90
C ASN A 718 -12.65 11.35 -22.53
N ILE A 719 -13.59 11.83 -21.70
CA ILE A 719 -14.88 12.36 -22.16
C ILE A 719 -15.00 13.84 -21.76
N LEU A 720 -15.05 14.72 -22.76
CA LEU A 720 -15.30 16.15 -22.54
C LEU A 720 -16.71 16.53 -23.00
N LYS A 721 -17.46 17.23 -22.15
CA LYS A 721 -18.66 17.95 -22.59
C LYS A 721 -18.24 19.24 -23.28
N TRP A 722 -18.45 19.31 -24.59
CA TRP A 722 -18.09 20.46 -25.42
C TRP A 722 -19.36 21.03 -26.07
N LYS A 723 -19.76 22.23 -25.64
CA LYS A 723 -21.00 22.89 -26.11
C LYS A 723 -22.23 21.98 -25.89
N ASP A 724 -22.90 21.58 -26.96
CA ASP A 724 -24.16 20.81 -26.97
C ASP A 724 -23.96 19.29 -27.08
N ARG A 725 -22.72 18.81 -26.96
CA ARG A 725 -22.35 17.42 -27.22
C ARG A 725 -21.22 16.93 -26.30
N TYR A 726 -21.03 15.62 -26.28
CA TYR A 726 -19.90 14.93 -25.68
C TYR A 726 -18.91 14.53 -26.76
N LEU A 727 -17.63 14.64 -26.43
CA LEU A 727 -16.52 14.15 -27.23
C LEU A 727 -15.83 13.03 -26.44
N PHE A 728 -15.54 11.91 -27.09
CA PHE A 728 -14.76 10.80 -26.54
C PHE A 728 -13.48 10.62 -27.32
N ILE A 729 -12.37 10.48 -26.59
CA ILE A 729 -11.06 10.23 -27.16
C ILE A 729 -10.29 9.27 -26.23
N SER A 730 -9.41 8.45 -26.78
CA SER A 730 -8.74 7.36 -26.07
C SER A 730 -7.49 6.89 -26.82
N THR A 731 -6.64 6.14 -26.12
CA THR A 731 -5.64 5.28 -26.75
C THR A 731 -6.31 4.06 -27.37
N ASP A 732 -6.06 3.82 -28.65
CA ASP A 732 -6.44 2.55 -29.29
C ASP A 732 -5.53 1.42 -28.79
N ASP A 733 -6.04 0.58 -27.89
CA ASP A 733 -5.27 -0.46 -27.21
C ASP A 733 -5.03 -1.71 -28.08
N ARG A 734 -5.33 -1.64 -29.38
CA ARG A 734 -5.06 -2.71 -30.37
C ARG A 734 -3.62 -2.67 -30.90
N GLY A 735 -2.87 -1.60 -30.66
CA GLY A 735 -1.44 -1.51 -30.99
C GLY A 735 -0.95 -0.07 -31.24
N ASP A 736 0.37 0.10 -31.32
CA ASP A 736 0.99 1.43 -31.43
C ASP A 736 1.11 1.96 -32.87
N ASP A 737 1.04 1.08 -33.88
CA ASP A 737 1.20 1.44 -35.30
C ASP A 737 -0.12 1.83 -35.96
N GLN A 738 -0.78 2.84 -35.39
CA GLN A 738 -2.10 3.28 -35.85
C GLN A 738 -2.02 4.28 -37.03
N PRO A 739 -3.02 4.32 -37.92
CA PRO A 739 -3.05 5.26 -39.05
C PRO A 739 -3.22 6.73 -38.63
N GLY A 740 -3.66 6.98 -37.40
CA GLY A 740 -3.95 8.31 -36.87
C GLY A 740 -4.58 8.25 -35.48
N MET A 741 -4.94 9.43 -34.96
CA MET A 741 -5.70 9.62 -33.73
C MET A 741 -7.14 9.97 -34.06
N PHE A 742 -8.10 9.39 -33.34
CA PHE A 742 -9.53 9.48 -33.64
C PHE A 742 -10.32 9.94 -32.42
N LEU A 743 -11.43 10.64 -32.64
CA LEU A 743 -12.42 10.96 -31.60
C LEU A 743 -13.84 10.58 -32.06
N ARG A 744 -14.75 10.47 -31.10
CA ARG A 744 -16.20 10.31 -31.33
C ARG A 744 -16.96 11.49 -30.76
N SER A 745 -18.11 11.80 -31.36
CA SER A 745 -18.96 12.92 -30.94
C SER A 745 -20.43 12.53 -30.94
N ALA A 746 -21.14 12.80 -29.84
CA ALA A 746 -22.57 12.53 -29.73
C ALA A 746 -23.28 13.51 -28.76
N PRO A 747 -24.59 13.77 -28.90
CA PRO A 747 -25.34 14.61 -27.96
C PRO A 747 -25.45 14.03 -26.53
N THR A 748 -25.24 12.73 -26.38
CA THR A 748 -25.32 11.99 -25.11
C THR A 748 -24.12 11.09 -24.93
N ILE A 749 -23.78 10.77 -23.67
CA ILE A 749 -22.69 9.86 -23.35
C ILE A 749 -22.95 8.50 -24.00
N ASP A 750 -24.14 7.91 -23.84
CA ASP A 750 -24.47 6.61 -24.46
C ASP A 750 -24.36 6.62 -25.99
N GLY A 751 -24.63 7.77 -26.62
CA GLY A 751 -24.52 7.94 -28.06
C GLY A 751 -23.07 7.78 -28.58
N LEU A 752 -22.06 8.02 -27.73
CA LEU A 752 -20.64 7.84 -28.10
C LEU A 752 -20.31 6.39 -28.47
N ARG A 753 -21.10 5.42 -27.98
CA ARG A 753 -20.86 4.00 -28.23
C ARG A 753 -21.08 3.60 -29.69
N THR A 754 -21.94 4.32 -30.39
CA THR A 754 -22.31 4.08 -31.79
C THR A 754 -21.92 5.22 -32.72
N ALA A 755 -21.38 6.31 -32.18
CA ALA A 755 -20.85 7.41 -32.96
C ALA A 755 -19.64 6.96 -33.81
N PRO A 756 -19.49 7.47 -35.05
CA PRO A 756 -18.38 7.12 -35.92
C PRO A 756 -17.06 7.75 -35.45
N ASP A 757 -15.95 7.03 -35.68
CA ASP A 757 -14.60 7.55 -35.46
C ASP A 757 -14.26 8.67 -36.45
N SER A 758 -13.79 9.79 -35.93
CA SER A 758 -13.38 10.98 -36.68
C SER A 758 -11.89 11.23 -36.49
N MET A 759 -11.10 11.12 -37.55
CA MET A 759 -9.65 11.33 -37.47
C MET A 759 -9.30 12.80 -37.22
N ILE A 760 -8.43 13.07 -36.25
CA ILE A 760 -7.98 14.43 -35.91
C ILE A 760 -6.46 14.63 -36.06
N VAL A 761 -5.69 13.53 -36.13
CA VAL A 761 -4.27 13.53 -36.51
C VAL A 761 -4.02 12.37 -37.46
N ARG A 762 -3.31 12.62 -38.56
CA ARG A 762 -2.87 11.58 -39.50
C ARG A 762 -1.42 11.19 -39.22
N LYS A 763 -1.09 9.91 -39.32
CA LYS A 763 0.31 9.42 -39.30
C LYS A 763 1.18 10.18 -40.30
N GLY A 764 2.39 10.54 -39.86
CA GLY A 764 3.36 11.37 -40.57
C GLY A 764 3.22 12.87 -40.31
N THR A 765 2.09 13.33 -39.75
CA THR A 765 1.92 14.76 -39.41
C THR A 765 2.91 15.17 -38.33
N ALA A 766 3.65 16.26 -38.54
CA ALA A 766 4.64 16.76 -37.58
C ALA A 766 5.70 15.72 -37.13
N GLY A 767 5.99 14.71 -37.96
CA GLY A 767 6.94 13.64 -37.64
C GLY A 767 6.40 12.50 -36.77
N ILE A 768 5.11 12.54 -36.40
CA ILE A 768 4.44 11.52 -35.58
C ILE A 768 4.30 10.23 -36.39
N GLN A 769 4.74 9.09 -35.86
CA GLN A 769 4.67 7.79 -36.53
C GLN A 769 3.70 6.79 -35.92
N GLY A 770 3.25 7.01 -34.68
CA GLY A 770 2.38 6.11 -33.93
C GLY A 770 2.33 6.47 -32.45
N CYS A 771 1.99 5.48 -31.61
CA CYS A 771 1.86 5.61 -30.15
C CYS A 771 0.97 6.80 -29.78
N TYR A 772 -0.25 6.90 -30.31
CA TYR A 772 -1.18 7.99 -29.97
C TYR A 772 -1.74 7.78 -28.56
N TRP A 773 -0.86 7.87 -27.57
CA TRP A 773 -1.14 7.53 -26.18
C TRP A 773 -1.78 8.69 -25.45
N ALA A 774 -2.75 8.33 -24.61
CA ALA A 774 -3.42 9.17 -23.63
C ALA A 774 -3.86 10.53 -24.17
N PRO A 775 -4.64 10.57 -25.27
CA PRO A 775 -5.18 11.83 -25.72
C PRO A 775 -6.24 12.36 -24.75
N GLU A 776 -6.14 13.64 -24.37
CA GLU A 776 -7.11 14.33 -23.54
C GLU A 776 -7.60 15.62 -24.20
N LEU A 777 -8.91 15.84 -24.16
CA LEU A 777 -9.55 17.06 -24.62
C LEU A 777 -9.73 18.05 -23.48
N HIS A 778 -9.35 19.30 -23.72
CA HIS A 778 -9.40 20.38 -22.74
C HIS A 778 -9.98 21.65 -23.36
N GLU A 779 -10.88 22.31 -22.63
CA GLU A 779 -11.31 23.67 -22.94
C GLU A 779 -10.40 24.66 -22.21
N LEU A 780 -9.58 25.41 -22.96
CA LEU A 780 -8.69 26.43 -22.44
C LEU A 780 -8.99 27.77 -23.09
N GLY A 781 -9.43 28.76 -22.30
CA GLY A 781 -9.77 30.09 -22.81
C GLY A 781 -10.92 30.09 -23.83
N GLY A 782 -11.86 29.16 -23.72
CA GLY A 782 -13.01 29.00 -24.64
C GLY A 782 -12.68 28.29 -25.95
N GLU A 783 -11.47 27.75 -26.09
CA GLU A 783 -10.99 27.04 -27.27
C GLU A 783 -10.69 25.57 -26.92
N LEU A 784 -10.85 24.67 -27.89
CA LEU A 784 -10.64 23.23 -27.69
C LEU A 784 -9.21 22.82 -28.05
N TYR A 785 -8.57 22.10 -27.15
CA TYR A 785 -7.22 21.54 -27.31
C TYR A 785 -7.24 20.03 -27.08
N ALA A 786 -6.35 19.32 -27.78
CA ALA A 786 -6.05 17.91 -27.54
C ALA A 786 -4.59 17.77 -27.11
N PHE A 787 -4.34 17.32 -25.89
CA PHE A 787 -3.01 16.91 -25.41
C PHE A 787 -2.85 15.40 -25.64
N PHE A 788 -1.68 14.92 -26.05
CA PHE A 788 -1.43 13.50 -26.30
C PHE A 788 0.08 13.22 -26.39
N SER A 789 0.46 11.94 -26.42
CA SER A 789 1.87 11.53 -26.23
C SER A 789 2.38 10.65 -27.39
N PRO A 790 2.63 11.22 -28.59
CA PRO A 790 3.03 10.45 -29.77
C PRO A 790 4.49 9.97 -29.76
N CYS A 791 4.75 8.89 -30.50
CA CYS A 791 6.10 8.49 -30.88
C CYS A 791 6.61 9.29 -32.08
N ILE A 792 7.78 9.92 -31.93
CA ILE A 792 8.37 10.80 -32.95
C ILE A 792 9.42 10.07 -33.81
N GLY A 793 9.27 10.16 -35.12
CA GLY A 793 10.22 9.65 -36.12
C GLY A 793 10.23 8.13 -36.32
N ALA A 794 9.83 7.33 -35.33
CA ALA A 794 9.62 5.89 -35.40
C ALA A 794 8.64 5.45 -34.31
N VAL A 795 7.96 4.31 -34.49
CA VAL A 795 7.11 3.69 -33.45
C VAL A 795 8.04 3.03 -32.42
N ASP A 796 8.40 3.78 -31.38
CA ASP A 796 9.35 3.41 -30.33
C ASP A 796 9.00 4.18 -29.05
N TRP A 797 8.61 3.46 -27.99
CA TRP A 797 8.15 4.06 -26.74
C TRP A 797 9.19 5.00 -26.10
N GLN A 798 10.48 4.80 -26.37
CA GLN A 798 11.55 5.66 -25.85
C GLN A 798 11.57 7.06 -26.49
N ARG A 799 10.75 7.27 -27.53
CA ARG A 799 10.61 8.54 -28.28
C ARG A 799 9.30 9.26 -28.00
N VAL A 800 8.57 8.82 -26.97
CA VAL A 800 7.30 9.43 -26.56
C VAL A 800 7.54 10.79 -25.93
N THR A 801 6.83 11.79 -26.41
CA THR A 801 6.91 13.17 -25.92
C THR A 801 5.55 13.83 -25.91
N ALA A 802 5.27 14.70 -24.93
CA ALA A 802 3.99 15.39 -24.83
C ALA A 802 3.79 16.41 -25.96
N TYR A 803 2.65 16.33 -26.63
CA TYR A 803 2.22 17.22 -27.71
C TYR A 803 0.84 17.82 -27.41
N VAL A 804 0.56 18.95 -28.04
CA VAL A 804 -0.76 19.59 -28.01
C VAL A 804 -1.15 20.05 -29.41
N GLN A 805 -2.45 19.96 -29.71
CA GLN A 805 -3.06 20.43 -30.94
C GLN A 805 -4.28 21.28 -30.61
N LYS A 806 -4.49 22.37 -31.37
CA LYS A 806 -5.64 23.27 -31.19
C LYS A 806 -6.67 23.03 -32.30
N LEU A 807 -7.95 23.01 -31.95
CA LEU A 807 -9.04 23.16 -32.91
C LEU A 807 -9.11 24.63 -33.36
N ARG A 808 -9.12 24.90 -34.67
CA ARG A 808 -9.24 26.28 -35.16
C ARG A 808 -10.52 26.92 -34.61
N THR A 809 -10.45 28.21 -34.29
CA THR A 809 -11.58 28.97 -33.77
C THR A 809 -12.80 28.83 -34.69
N GLY A 810 -13.90 28.31 -34.13
CA GLY A 810 -15.14 28.05 -34.87
C GLY A 810 -15.18 26.74 -35.67
N GLY A 811 -14.12 25.94 -35.65
CA GLY A 811 -14.04 24.65 -36.34
C GLY A 811 -14.93 23.56 -35.74
N ASP A 812 -15.14 22.49 -36.50
CA ASP A 812 -15.83 21.27 -36.07
C ASP A 812 -14.80 20.23 -35.58
N PRO A 813 -14.89 19.75 -34.32
CA PRO A 813 -13.93 18.77 -33.79
C PRO A 813 -13.90 17.44 -34.56
N THR A 814 -14.93 17.13 -35.35
CA THR A 814 -15.00 15.91 -36.17
C THR A 814 -14.35 16.06 -37.55
N VAL A 815 -13.83 17.24 -37.89
CA VAL A 815 -13.23 17.54 -39.20
C VAL A 815 -11.73 17.70 -39.08
N LEU A 816 -10.96 16.76 -39.63
CA LEU A 816 -9.49 16.77 -39.62
C LEU A 816 -8.87 18.11 -40.08
N ALA A 817 -9.45 18.73 -41.12
CA ALA A 817 -8.93 19.96 -41.69
C ALA A 817 -9.12 21.19 -40.77
N ASP A 818 -9.96 21.09 -39.74
CA ASP A 818 -10.22 22.16 -38.79
C ASP A 818 -9.23 22.14 -37.63
N TRP A 819 -8.46 21.07 -37.44
CA TRP A 819 -7.39 21.01 -36.44
C TRP A 819 -6.07 21.57 -36.96
N GLU A 820 -5.38 22.38 -36.14
CA GLU A 820 -4.04 22.87 -36.44
C GLU A 820 -3.00 21.73 -36.47
N ALA A 821 -1.76 21.98 -36.91
CA ALA A 821 -0.71 20.97 -36.75
C ALA A 821 -0.35 20.77 -35.26
N PRO A 822 -0.18 19.52 -34.78
CA PRO A 822 0.32 19.26 -33.43
C PRO A 822 1.70 19.88 -33.18
N ARG A 823 1.94 20.32 -31.95
CA ARG A 823 3.20 20.96 -31.51
C ARG A 823 3.72 20.27 -30.24
N PRO A 824 5.04 20.10 -30.08
CA PRO A 824 5.59 19.62 -28.82
C PRO A 824 5.31 20.63 -27.70
N VAL A 825 5.03 20.13 -26.51
CA VAL A 825 5.04 20.96 -25.30
C VAL A 825 6.47 21.09 -24.82
N LEU A 826 6.90 22.32 -24.53
CA LEU A 826 8.29 22.65 -24.24
C LEU A 826 8.42 23.48 -22.98
N LYS A 827 9.60 23.44 -22.35
CA LYS A 827 9.95 24.32 -21.23
C LYS A 827 9.95 25.78 -21.66
N GLN A 828 9.92 26.67 -20.67
CA GLN A 828 9.90 28.12 -20.84
C GLN A 828 11.04 28.63 -21.75
N ASP A 829 12.22 28.01 -21.67
CA ASP A 829 13.43 28.42 -22.38
C ASP A 829 13.52 27.97 -23.84
N GLY A 830 12.62 27.10 -24.32
CA GLY A 830 12.77 26.48 -25.64
C GLY A 830 12.94 24.98 -25.63
N SER A 831 13.48 24.41 -24.55
CA SER A 831 13.98 23.04 -24.51
C SER A 831 12.89 21.99 -24.26
N ALA A 832 13.22 20.72 -24.51
CA ALA A 832 12.33 19.59 -24.28
C ALA A 832 11.99 19.44 -22.77
N LEU A 833 10.84 18.83 -22.46
CA LEU A 833 10.40 18.61 -21.07
C LEU A 833 11.34 17.71 -20.27
N GLN A 834 12.10 16.86 -20.95
CA GLN A 834 13.15 16.02 -20.38
C GLN A 834 14.02 16.80 -19.40
N ARG A 835 14.51 16.13 -18.36
CA ARG A 835 15.16 16.78 -17.22
C ARG A 835 16.32 17.67 -17.67
N ASP A 836 17.25 17.11 -18.44
CA ASP A 836 18.34 17.83 -19.12
C ASP A 836 18.88 16.99 -20.29
N ALA A 837 19.88 17.51 -21.00
CA ALA A 837 20.48 16.86 -22.17
C ALA A 837 21.25 15.57 -21.84
N GLN A 838 21.69 15.41 -20.58
CA GLN A 838 22.43 14.25 -20.09
C GLN A 838 21.48 13.13 -19.63
N HIS A 839 20.24 13.48 -19.30
CA HIS A 839 19.18 12.57 -18.86
C HIS A 839 17.97 12.65 -19.81
N PRO A 840 18.12 12.24 -21.09
CA PRO A 840 17.00 12.19 -22.03
C PRO A 840 15.96 11.18 -21.55
N GLY A 841 14.74 11.25 -22.08
CA GLY A 841 13.67 10.38 -21.65
C GLY A 841 12.33 10.67 -22.30
N ILE A 842 11.27 10.19 -21.66
CA ILE A 842 9.91 10.30 -22.19
C ILE A 842 9.08 11.28 -21.35
N SER A 843 8.08 11.89 -21.99
CA SER A 843 7.04 12.68 -21.32
C SER A 843 5.69 12.29 -21.91
N LEU A 844 4.73 11.95 -21.07
CA LEU A 844 3.42 11.45 -21.48
C LEU A 844 2.32 11.86 -20.50
N ASP A 845 1.07 11.59 -20.88
CA ASP A 845 -0.12 11.73 -20.03
C ASP A 845 -0.33 13.16 -19.52
N MET A 846 -0.15 14.14 -20.40
CA MET A 846 -0.28 15.53 -20.03
C MET A 846 -1.75 15.94 -19.92
N THR A 847 -2.17 16.33 -18.72
CA THR A 847 -3.48 16.92 -18.44
C THR A 847 -3.34 18.41 -18.12
N ALA A 848 -4.37 19.21 -18.42
CA ALA A 848 -4.45 20.61 -18.06
C ALA A 848 -5.60 20.88 -17.08
N PHE A 849 -5.43 21.81 -16.14
CA PHE A 849 -6.49 22.21 -15.23
C PHE A 849 -6.29 23.63 -14.70
N GLN A 850 -7.36 24.28 -14.22
CA GLN A 850 -7.36 25.68 -13.81
C GLN A 850 -7.79 25.83 -12.35
N ASP A 851 -7.03 26.59 -11.57
CA ASP A 851 -7.33 26.90 -10.18
C ASP A 851 -6.65 28.21 -9.74
N GLY A 852 -7.31 28.99 -8.88
CA GLY A 852 -6.72 30.23 -8.35
C GLY A 852 -6.27 31.27 -9.39
N GLY A 853 -6.87 31.26 -10.59
CA GLY A 853 -6.49 32.14 -11.70
C GLY A 853 -5.22 31.72 -12.46
N ARG A 854 -4.70 30.51 -12.21
CA ARG A 854 -3.57 29.92 -12.93
C ARG A 854 -4.05 28.69 -13.71
N THR A 855 -3.37 28.43 -14.83
CA THR A 855 -3.54 27.18 -15.59
C THR A 855 -2.30 26.33 -15.35
N TYR A 856 -2.52 25.10 -14.89
CA TYR A 856 -1.49 24.11 -14.63
C TYR A 856 -1.54 23.01 -15.69
N VAL A 857 -0.40 22.37 -15.91
CA VAL A 857 -0.32 21.07 -16.58
C VAL A 857 0.41 20.10 -15.66
N ALA A 858 -0.08 18.87 -15.60
CA ALA A 858 0.60 17.76 -14.94
C ALA A 858 0.85 16.64 -15.96
N TRP A 859 1.97 15.93 -15.84
CA TRP A 859 2.36 14.87 -16.78
C TRP A 859 3.29 13.85 -16.11
N SER A 860 3.38 12.66 -16.70
CA SER A 860 4.35 11.63 -16.33
C SER A 860 5.65 11.82 -17.09
N GLN A 861 6.78 11.68 -16.42
CA GLN A 861 8.09 11.75 -17.06
C GLN A 861 9.12 10.87 -16.35
N ARG A 862 10.02 10.29 -17.14
CA ARG A 862 11.19 9.53 -16.69
C ARG A 862 12.37 9.71 -17.63
N TYR A 863 13.59 9.46 -17.14
CA TYR A 863 14.79 9.42 -17.98
C TYR A 863 15.13 7.99 -18.43
N ILE A 864 15.90 7.88 -19.52
CA ILE A 864 16.39 6.66 -20.13
C ILE A 864 17.82 6.91 -20.60
N THR A 865 18.82 6.35 -19.93
CA THR A 865 20.24 6.65 -20.22
C THR A 865 21.12 5.44 -19.97
N GLY A 866 22.00 5.09 -20.92
CA GLY A 866 22.99 4.02 -20.74
C GLY A 866 22.41 2.63 -20.45
N GLY A 867 21.18 2.36 -20.88
CA GLY A 867 20.45 1.12 -20.58
C GLY A 867 19.72 1.11 -19.23
N VAL A 868 19.78 2.20 -18.47
CA VAL A 868 19.01 2.41 -17.23
C VAL A 868 17.73 3.19 -17.56
N VAL A 869 16.61 2.72 -17.05
CA VAL A 869 15.30 3.38 -17.14
C VAL A 869 14.93 3.84 -15.73
N GLY A 870 14.73 5.15 -15.55
CA GLY A 870 14.23 5.70 -14.29
C GLY A 870 12.76 5.37 -14.05
N ASP A 871 12.31 5.59 -12.82
CA ASP A 871 10.90 5.50 -12.43
C ASP A 871 10.09 6.58 -13.16
N ALA A 872 8.81 6.29 -13.47
CA ALA A 872 7.90 7.34 -13.91
C ALA A 872 7.43 8.14 -12.70
N GLU A 873 7.65 9.45 -12.78
CA GLU A 873 7.28 10.40 -11.76
C GLU A 873 6.29 11.40 -12.35
N LEU A 874 5.38 11.91 -11.52
CA LEU A 874 4.49 12.99 -11.93
C LEU A 874 5.15 14.34 -11.71
N TRP A 875 5.00 15.20 -12.70
CA TRP A 875 5.52 16.56 -12.73
C TRP A 875 4.36 17.55 -12.93
N ILE A 876 4.57 18.78 -12.49
CA ILE A 876 3.61 19.88 -12.62
C ILE A 876 4.32 21.18 -12.98
N ALA A 877 3.67 22.01 -13.80
CA ALA A 877 4.10 23.37 -14.15
C ALA A 877 2.89 24.24 -14.51
N THR A 878 3.10 25.54 -14.66
CA THR A 878 2.08 26.45 -15.19
C THR A 878 2.22 26.66 -16.69
N ILE A 879 1.12 27.02 -17.36
CA ILE A 879 1.08 27.42 -18.78
C ILE A 879 0.28 28.71 -18.97
N ASP A 880 0.46 29.36 -20.11
CA ASP A 880 -0.50 30.35 -20.63
C ASP A 880 -1.58 29.60 -21.43
N PRO A 881 -2.88 29.71 -21.10
CA PRO A 881 -3.94 29.03 -21.85
C PRO A 881 -4.01 29.44 -23.33
N ALA A 882 -3.50 30.63 -23.70
CA ALA A 882 -3.42 31.03 -25.11
C ALA A 882 -2.28 30.34 -25.87
N ASN A 883 -1.25 29.88 -25.16
CA ASN A 883 -0.03 29.26 -25.71
C ASN A 883 0.34 27.97 -24.94
N PRO A 884 -0.55 26.96 -24.87
CA PRO A 884 -0.38 25.80 -23.99
C PRO A 884 0.81 24.88 -24.36
N TRP A 885 1.43 25.08 -25.52
CA TRP A 885 2.64 24.36 -25.95
C TRP A 885 3.94 24.88 -25.30
N ARG A 886 3.86 25.88 -24.40
CA ARG A 886 5.03 26.46 -23.72
C ARG A 886 4.73 26.62 -22.22
N LEU A 887 5.56 26.00 -21.37
CA LEU A 887 5.50 26.22 -19.93
C LEU A 887 5.84 27.67 -19.56
N THR A 888 5.19 28.17 -18.51
CA THR A 888 5.44 29.50 -17.91
C THR A 888 6.15 29.43 -16.56
N SER A 889 6.42 28.21 -16.07
CA SER A 889 7.23 27.94 -14.88
C SER A 889 8.20 26.77 -15.14
N GLU A 890 9.19 26.63 -14.25
CA GLU A 890 10.01 25.43 -14.20
C GLU A 890 9.16 24.19 -13.82
N PRO A 891 9.38 23.03 -14.46
CA PRO A 891 8.82 21.75 -14.02
C PRO A 891 9.18 21.43 -12.56
N ARG A 892 8.18 21.03 -11.77
CA ARG A 892 8.35 20.56 -10.39
C ARG A 892 7.87 19.11 -10.27
N LYS A 893 8.67 18.27 -9.63
CA LYS A 893 8.26 16.91 -9.30
C LYS A 893 7.18 16.94 -8.21
N LEU A 894 6.09 16.24 -8.45
CA LEU A 894 4.93 16.17 -7.58
C LEU A 894 4.81 14.79 -6.90
N ILE A 895 4.95 13.69 -7.65
CA ILE A 895 4.84 12.33 -7.09
C ILE A 895 5.99 11.46 -7.56
N THR A 896 6.67 10.84 -6.60
CA THR A 896 7.48 9.64 -6.80
C THR A 896 6.66 8.45 -6.33
N ALA A 897 6.55 7.40 -7.14
CA ALA A 897 5.98 6.13 -6.73
C ALA A 897 6.84 5.55 -5.60
N SER A 898 6.34 5.56 -4.36
CA SER A 898 7.12 5.18 -3.17
C SER A 898 6.46 4.08 -2.36
N LEU A 899 5.14 3.94 -2.44
CA LEU A 899 4.40 2.98 -1.64
C LEU A 899 4.39 1.60 -2.32
N GLY A 900 4.25 0.54 -1.52
CA GLY A 900 4.26 -0.84 -2.04
C GLY A 900 3.21 -1.11 -3.12
N TRP A 901 2.08 -0.40 -3.09
CA TRP A 901 1.04 -0.47 -4.11
C TRP A 901 1.33 0.36 -5.38
N GLU A 902 2.22 1.35 -5.31
CA GLU A 902 2.66 2.16 -6.46
C GLU A 902 3.87 1.55 -7.17
N THR A 903 4.60 0.70 -6.44
CA THR A 903 5.86 0.08 -6.88
C THR A 903 5.72 -1.43 -7.08
N ASN A 904 4.50 -1.95 -7.31
CA ASN A 904 4.23 -3.39 -7.21
C ASN A 904 5.00 -4.20 -8.29
N THR A 905 4.54 -4.17 -9.54
CA THR A 905 5.24 -4.82 -10.67
C THR A 905 6.13 -3.86 -11.45
N SER A 906 5.88 -2.54 -11.36
CA SER A 906 6.70 -1.46 -11.91
C SER A 906 6.58 -0.20 -11.02
N ASN A 907 7.59 0.66 -11.02
CA ASN A 907 7.55 1.96 -10.33
C ASN A 907 7.02 3.03 -11.29
N VAL A 908 5.74 3.36 -11.15
CA VAL A 908 5.05 4.27 -12.07
C VAL A 908 4.12 5.18 -11.28
N ALA A 909 4.15 6.48 -11.58
CA ALA A 909 3.09 7.42 -11.31
C ALA A 909 2.77 8.15 -12.62
N GLU A 910 1.55 8.02 -13.13
CA GLU A 910 1.14 8.54 -14.45
C GLU A 910 -0.37 8.83 -14.51
N GLY A 911 -0.91 9.18 -15.69
CA GLY A 911 -2.35 9.36 -15.91
C GLY A 911 -3.04 10.25 -14.88
N ALA A 912 -2.51 11.44 -14.63
CA ALA A 912 -3.05 12.36 -13.64
C ALA A 912 -4.27 13.12 -14.18
N THR A 913 -5.27 13.37 -13.33
CA THR A 913 -6.44 14.21 -13.68
C THR A 913 -7.00 14.89 -12.43
N ALA A 914 -7.58 16.09 -12.60
CA ALA A 914 -8.05 16.91 -11.49
C ALA A 914 -9.58 17.10 -11.50
N ILE A 915 -10.20 17.06 -10.32
CA ILE A 915 -11.57 17.50 -10.07
C ILE A 915 -11.63 18.47 -8.89
N PHE A 916 -12.55 19.42 -8.95
CA PHE A 916 -12.62 20.56 -8.02
C PHE A 916 -13.94 20.53 -7.28
N ARG A 917 -13.88 20.64 -5.95
CA ARG A 917 -15.10 20.69 -5.14
C ARG A 917 -14.85 21.31 -3.77
N ASP A 918 -15.81 22.10 -3.30
CA ASP A 918 -15.86 22.61 -1.91
C ASP A 918 -14.53 23.24 -1.43
N GLY A 919 -13.89 24.02 -2.31
CA GLY A 919 -12.63 24.71 -2.02
C GLY A 919 -11.39 23.81 -2.00
N LYS A 920 -11.47 22.60 -2.58
CA LYS A 920 -10.36 21.64 -2.70
C LYS A 920 -10.12 21.23 -4.15
N VAL A 921 -8.86 20.88 -4.43
CA VAL A 921 -8.40 20.25 -5.66
C VAL A 921 -8.10 18.79 -5.35
N PHE A 922 -8.72 17.87 -6.08
CA PHE A 922 -8.50 16.44 -6.00
C PHE A 922 -7.79 15.99 -7.27
N LEU A 923 -6.52 15.64 -7.16
CA LEU A 923 -5.71 15.14 -8.26
C LEU A 923 -5.59 13.61 -8.12
N THR A 924 -6.27 12.87 -8.98
CA THR A 924 -6.05 11.43 -9.08
C THR A 924 -4.85 11.16 -9.99
N TYR A 925 -4.22 10.01 -9.79
CA TYR A 925 -3.15 9.50 -10.64
C TYR A 925 -3.15 7.99 -10.62
N SER A 926 -2.54 7.35 -11.60
CA SER A 926 -2.40 5.90 -11.66
C SER A 926 -1.00 5.46 -11.32
N ALA A 927 -0.87 4.29 -10.71
CA ALA A 927 0.42 3.76 -10.30
C ALA A 927 0.53 2.24 -10.49
N SER A 928 1.75 1.71 -10.33
CA SER A 928 2.15 0.35 -10.72
C SER A 928 2.10 0.11 -12.24
N ASN A 929 2.33 -1.14 -12.67
CA ASN A 929 2.30 -1.48 -14.08
C ASN A 929 0.86 -1.57 -14.62
N VAL A 930 0.71 -1.46 -15.94
CA VAL A 930 -0.57 -1.58 -16.67
C VAL A 930 -1.03 -3.05 -16.78
N ASP A 931 -1.03 -3.74 -15.65
CA ASP A 931 -1.51 -5.10 -15.42
C ASP A 931 -2.53 -5.10 -14.27
N ARG A 932 -2.83 -6.25 -13.64
CA ARG A 932 -3.82 -6.33 -12.55
C ARG A 932 -3.46 -5.50 -11.31
N THR A 933 -2.22 -5.00 -11.21
CA THR A 933 -1.74 -4.20 -10.09
C THR A 933 -1.97 -2.70 -10.26
N TYR A 934 -2.36 -2.27 -11.46
CA TYR A 934 -2.67 -0.87 -11.75
C TYR A 934 -3.80 -0.38 -10.84
N ALA A 935 -3.62 0.81 -10.25
CA ALA A 935 -4.54 1.38 -9.28
C ALA A 935 -4.49 2.91 -9.30
N ILE A 936 -5.57 3.54 -8.82
CA ILE A 936 -5.71 4.99 -8.77
C ILE A 936 -5.42 5.50 -7.37
N GLY A 937 -4.44 6.38 -7.23
CA GLY A 937 -4.15 7.18 -6.03
C GLY A 937 -4.86 8.52 -6.02
N LEU A 938 -4.72 9.25 -4.90
CA LEU A 938 -5.33 10.56 -4.70
C LEU A 938 -4.36 11.52 -3.99
N MET A 939 -4.27 12.73 -4.50
CA MET A 939 -3.67 13.89 -3.87
C MET A 939 -4.74 14.96 -3.63
N VAL A 940 -4.69 15.64 -2.49
CA VAL A 940 -5.64 16.71 -2.13
C VAL A 940 -4.87 17.98 -1.77
N ALA A 941 -5.29 19.11 -2.33
CA ALA A 941 -4.78 20.44 -2.00
C ALA A 941 -5.92 21.44 -1.79
N PRO A 942 -5.72 22.51 -0.99
CA PRO A 942 -6.65 23.62 -0.93
C PRO A 942 -6.68 24.38 -2.26
N SER A 943 -7.88 24.72 -2.75
CA SER A 943 -8.07 25.57 -3.92
C SER A 943 -7.53 26.98 -3.65
N GLY A 944 -6.92 27.59 -4.68
CA GLY A 944 -6.28 28.89 -4.62
C GLY A 944 -4.81 28.86 -4.17
N ALA A 945 -4.29 27.72 -3.74
CA ALA A 945 -2.88 27.56 -3.42
C ALA A 945 -2.00 27.52 -4.69
N ASP A 946 -0.69 27.69 -4.53
CA ASP A 946 0.25 27.38 -5.61
C ASP A 946 0.42 25.87 -5.71
N LEU A 947 -0.23 25.27 -6.69
CA LEU A 947 -0.25 23.81 -6.84
C LEU A 947 1.11 23.25 -7.32
N THR A 948 2.07 24.09 -7.72
CA THR A 948 3.44 23.65 -7.99
C THR A 948 4.28 23.41 -6.74
N ASP A 949 3.80 23.87 -5.58
CA ASP A 949 4.40 23.60 -4.27
C ASP A 949 3.95 22.24 -3.73
N ARG A 950 4.86 21.26 -3.67
CA ARG A 950 4.55 19.92 -3.16
C ARG A 950 4.00 19.92 -1.71
N SER A 951 4.33 20.92 -0.90
CA SER A 951 3.94 20.97 0.52
C SER A 951 2.46 21.26 0.74
N VAL A 952 1.74 21.80 -0.25
CA VAL A 952 0.28 22.05 -0.14
C VAL A 952 -0.54 20.80 -0.39
N TRP A 953 0.09 19.72 -0.86
CA TRP A 953 -0.57 18.47 -1.23
C TRP A 953 -0.46 17.41 -0.14
N THR A 954 -1.59 16.81 0.20
CA THR A 954 -1.68 15.60 1.00
C THR A 954 -1.89 14.39 0.07
N LYS A 955 -1.05 13.35 0.21
CA LYS A 955 -1.12 12.11 -0.56
C LYS A 955 -1.90 11.06 0.24
N ALA A 956 -2.81 10.32 -0.38
CA ALA A 956 -3.44 9.18 0.27
C ALA A 956 -2.47 7.99 0.38
N ASP A 957 -2.46 7.33 1.55
CA ASP A 957 -1.58 6.18 1.83
C ASP A 957 -1.98 4.91 1.05
N ALA A 958 -3.24 4.82 0.62
CA ALA A 958 -3.81 3.68 -0.10
C ALA A 958 -4.53 4.12 -1.38
N PRO A 959 -4.65 3.25 -2.40
CA PRO A 959 -5.36 3.58 -3.62
C PRO A 959 -6.86 3.74 -3.36
N VAL A 960 -7.47 4.73 -4.03
CA VAL A 960 -8.91 5.02 -3.99
C VAL A 960 -9.71 4.20 -5.01
N VAL A 961 -9.06 3.63 -6.03
CA VAL A 961 -9.63 2.61 -6.91
C VAL A 961 -8.58 1.55 -7.19
N LYS A 962 -8.98 0.28 -7.12
CA LYS A 962 -8.11 -0.89 -7.22
C LYS A 962 -8.87 -2.05 -7.87
N SER A 963 -8.15 -3.09 -8.26
CA SER A 963 -8.76 -4.29 -8.84
C SER A 963 -9.90 -4.83 -7.97
N ASP A 964 -11.02 -5.13 -8.63
CA ASP A 964 -12.25 -5.67 -8.04
C ASP A 964 -12.54 -7.03 -8.66
N PRO A 965 -12.13 -8.12 -7.98
CA PRO A 965 -12.38 -9.49 -8.45
C PRO A 965 -13.88 -9.83 -8.56
N VAL A 966 -14.74 -9.19 -7.75
CA VAL A 966 -16.19 -9.45 -7.75
C VAL A 966 -16.81 -8.87 -9.02
N ALA A 967 -16.37 -7.68 -9.43
CA ALA A 967 -16.81 -7.05 -10.68
C ALA A 967 -16.04 -7.51 -11.93
N ASN A 968 -15.04 -8.39 -11.78
CA ASN A 968 -14.11 -8.78 -12.85
C ASN A 968 -13.43 -7.56 -13.51
N LEU A 969 -12.96 -6.62 -12.69
CA LEU A 969 -12.26 -5.41 -13.12
C LEU A 969 -10.84 -5.42 -12.58
N TRP A 970 -9.88 -5.56 -13.48
CA TRP A 970 -8.47 -5.71 -13.13
C TRP A 970 -7.64 -4.55 -13.66
N GLY A 971 -6.83 -3.97 -12.79
CA GLY A 971 -5.96 -2.85 -13.13
C GLY A 971 -6.72 -1.57 -13.54
N PRO A 972 -7.70 -1.09 -12.76
CA PRO A 972 -8.38 0.15 -13.11
C PRO A 972 -7.44 1.34 -13.01
N GLY A 973 -7.40 2.19 -14.04
CA GLY A 973 -6.58 3.38 -14.02
C GLY A 973 -6.74 4.28 -15.23
N HIS A 974 -5.81 5.22 -15.33
CA HIS A 974 -5.75 6.35 -16.24
C HIS A 974 -7.13 6.97 -16.44
N ASN A 975 -7.65 7.55 -15.35
CA ASN A 975 -9.00 8.07 -15.33
C ASN A 975 -9.07 9.51 -15.84
N SER A 976 -10.27 9.90 -16.24
CA SER A 976 -10.69 11.29 -16.43
C SER A 976 -12.03 11.52 -15.73
N PHE A 977 -12.47 12.77 -15.69
CA PHE A 977 -13.75 13.17 -15.10
C PHE A 977 -14.62 13.88 -16.13
N THR A 978 -15.92 13.61 -16.08
CA THR A 978 -16.92 14.29 -16.90
C THR A 978 -18.21 14.52 -16.13
N VAL A 979 -19.20 15.16 -16.75
CA VAL A 979 -20.55 15.34 -16.18
C VAL A 979 -21.57 14.75 -17.13
N ASP A 980 -22.58 14.05 -16.61
CA ASP A 980 -23.66 13.49 -17.42
C ASP A 980 -24.70 14.54 -17.85
N GLU A 981 -25.74 14.10 -18.57
CA GLU A 981 -26.81 14.97 -19.05
C GLU A 981 -27.65 15.59 -17.93
N ASP A 982 -27.64 15.00 -16.74
CA ASP A 982 -28.34 15.46 -15.54
C ASP A 982 -27.44 16.32 -14.62
N GLY A 983 -26.17 16.51 -15.01
CA GLY A 983 -25.18 17.29 -14.28
C GLY A 983 -24.49 16.52 -13.15
N ASN A 984 -24.58 15.18 -13.13
CA ASN A 984 -23.85 14.36 -12.16
C ASN A 984 -22.43 14.09 -12.65
N GLU A 985 -21.47 14.11 -11.73
CA GLU A 985 -20.07 13.80 -12.04
C GLU A 985 -19.87 12.28 -12.28
N VAL A 986 -19.05 11.97 -13.27
CA VAL A 986 -18.77 10.62 -13.75
C VAL A 986 -17.26 10.42 -13.85
N LEU A 987 -16.79 9.34 -13.26
CA LEU A 987 -15.45 8.78 -13.46
C LEU A 987 -15.44 8.00 -14.77
N VAL A 988 -14.50 8.31 -15.65
CA VAL A 988 -14.20 7.54 -16.86
C VAL A 988 -12.82 6.93 -16.67
N PHE A 989 -12.65 5.63 -16.85
CA PHE A 989 -11.39 4.94 -16.59
C PHE A 989 -11.28 3.70 -17.46
N HIS A 990 -10.09 3.13 -17.61
CA HIS A 990 -9.95 1.84 -18.25
C HIS A 990 -9.69 0.73 -17.22
N ALA A 991 -10.03 -0.51 -17.57
CA ALA A 991 -9.61 -1.70 -16.83
C ALA A 991 -9.57 -2.90 -17.79
N ARG A 992 -9.06 -4.04 -17.32
CA ARG A 992 -9.14 -5.34 -18.02
C ARG A 992 -10.20 -6.23 -17.38
N ALA A 993 -10.89 -7.02 -18.19
CA ALA A 993 -11.63 -8.19 -17.72
C ALA A 993 -10.72 -9.44 -17.78
N ASP A 994 -11.00 -10.45 -16.95
CA ASP A 994 -10.31 -11.74 -17.02
C ASP A 994 -10.35 -12.31 -18.45
N GLY A 995 -9.17 -12.70 -18.95
CA GLY A 995 -9.00 -13.24 -20.31
C GLY A 995 -8.89 -12.20 -21.43
N SER A 996 -9.02 -10.90 -21.13
CA SER A 996 -8.78 -9.83 -22.11
C SER A 996 -7.30 -9.43 -22.16
N THR A 997 -6.76 -9.32 -23.38
CA THR A 997 -5.44 -8.71 -23.61
C THR A 997 -5.48 -7.19 -23.62
N ASN A 998 -6.66 -6.61 -23.93
CA ASN A 998 -6.85 -5.18 -24.10
C ASN A 998 -7.56 -4.60 -22.88
N ARG A 999 -7.29 -3.33 -22.63
CA ARG A 999 -8.02 -2.47 -21.71
C ARG A 999 -9.27 -1.94 -22.39
N ASP A 1000 -10.37 -1.96 -21.66
CA ASP A 1000 -11.66 -1.43 -22.09
C ASP A 1000 -12.01 -0.19 -21.25
N ALA A 1001 -12.77 0.74 -21.82
CA ALA A 1001 -13.26 1.93 -21.11
C ALA A 1001 -14.50 1.59 -20.27
N TYR A 1002 -14.58 2.15 -19.07
CA TYR A 1002 -15.66 1.99 -18.10
C TYR A 1002 -16.06 3.35 -17.52
N LEU A 1003 -17.33 3.48 -17.14
CA LEU A 1003 -17.87 4.67 -16.49
C LEU A 1003 -18.47 4.29 -15.13
N ARG A 1004 -18.23 5.12 -14.13
CA ARG A 1004 -18.82 5.02 -12.79
C ARG A 1004 -19.26 6.40 -12.31
N ARG A 1005 -20.32 6.46 -11.50
CA ARG A 1005 -20.70 7.73 -10.85
C ARG A 1005 -19.81 7.99 -9.64
N ILE A 1006 -19.60 9.28 -9.37
CA ILE A 1006 -18.88 9.74 -8.19
C ILE A 1006 -19.88 9.97 -7.05
N HIS A 1007 -19.50 9.56 -5.85
CA HIS A 1007 -20.15 9.96 -4.62
C HIS A 1007 -19.18 10.79 -3.78
N TRP A 1008 -19.71 11.74 -3.01
CA TRP A 1008 -18.92 12.57 -2.09
C TRP A 1008 -19.29 12.20 -0.67
N ALA A 1009 -18.33 11.65 0.06
CA ALA A 1009 -18.50 11.26 1.45
C ALA A 1009 -18.67 12.50 2.36
N ALA A 1010 -19.11 12.27 3.59
CA ALA A 1010 -19.40 13.33 4.56
C ALA A 1010 -18.15 14.14 4.96
N ASP A 1011 -16.96 13.55 4.82
CA ASP A 1011 -15.66 14.22 5.01
C ASP A 1011 -15.21 15.06 3.80
N GLY A 1012 -15.99 15.04 2.72
CA GLY A 1012 -15.74 15.75 1.46
C GLY A 1012 -14.72 15.06 0.55
N LEU A 1013 -14.32 13.82 0.80
CA LEU A 1013 -13.48 13.03 -0.11
C LEU A 1013 -14.34 12.28 -1.14
N PRO A 1014 -13.81 12.06 -2.37
CA PRO A 1014 -14.53 11.31 -3.38
C PRO A 1014 -14.51 9.81 -3.08
N VAL A 1015 -15.63 9.15 -3.39
CA VAL A 1015 -15.79 7.70 -3.44
C VAL A 1015 -16.01 7.33 -4.90
N LEU A 1016 -15.01 6.67 -5.48
CA LEU A 1016 -14.86 6.45 -6.93
C LEU A 1016 -15.22 5.02 -7.38
N ASP A 1017 -15.50 4.14 -6.42
CA ASP A 1017 -15.73 2.72 -6.62
C ASP A 1017 -17.09 2.26 -6.07
N MET A 1018 -18.00 3.21 -5.81
CA MET A 1018 -19.36 2.93 -5.37
C MET A 1018 -20.12 2.16 -6.45
N THR A 1019 -20.79 1.07 -6.06
CA THR A 1019 -21.64 0.29 -6.96
C THR A 1019 -23.02 0.93 -7.11
N SER A 1020 -23.73 0.64 -8.21
CA SER A 1020 -25.09 1.15 -8.43
C SER A 1020 -26.08 0.74 -7.32
N ALA A 1021 -25.89 -0.42 -6.70
CA ALA A 1021 -26.72 -0.90 -5.59
C ALA A 1021 -26.42 -0.19 -4.26
N GLU A 1022 -25.18 0.28 -4.08
CA GLU A 1022 -24.80 1.11 -2.92
C GLU A 1022 -25.30 2.54 -3.09
N GLU A 1023 -25.25 3.11 -4.30
CA GLU A 1023 -25.70 4.47 -4.58
C GLU A 1023 -27.21 4.64 -4.34
N VAL A 1024 -28.02 3.70 -4.80
CA VAL A 1024 -29.47 3.63 -4.52
C VAL A 1024 -29.83 2.19 -4.21
N ALA A 1025 -30.17 1.94 -2.94
CA ALA A 1025 -30.57 0.63 -2.49
C ALA A 1025 -31.80 0.16 -3.28
N THR A 1026 -31.84 -1.11 -3.69
CA THR A 1026 -32.94 -1.67 -4.49
C THR A 1026 -34.32 -1.38 -3.87
N ALA A 1027 -34.42 -1.42 -2.55
CA ALA A 1027 -35.65 -1.13 -1.81
C ALA A 1027 -36.10 0.34 -1.87
N ASN A 1028 -35.18 1.26 -2.19
CA ASN A 1028 -35.40 2.71 -2.17
C ASN A 1028 -35.53 3.33 -3.58
N ARG A 1029 -35.43 2.53 -4.65
CA ARG A 1029 -35.48 3.03 -6.03
C ARG A 1029 -36.83 3.64 -6.40
N THR A 1030 -37.93 3.04 -5.95
CA THR A 1030 -39.26 3.55 -6.19
C THR A 1030 -39.63 4.55 -5.10
N VAL A 1031 -39.94 5.79 -5.50
CA VAL A 1031 -40.31 6.87 -4.60
C VAL A 1031 -41.76 7.29 -4.82
N ARG A 1032 -42.34 7.92 -3.81
CA ARG A 1032 -43.66 8.55 -3.86
C ARG A 1032 -43.56 9.95 -3.27
N THR A 1033 -44.27 10.89 -3.90
CA THR A 1033 -44.45 12.24 -3.36
C THR A 1033 -45.90 12.67 -3.54
N THR A 1034 -46.24 13.82 -2.96
CA THR A 1034 -47.55 14.43 -3.12
C THR A 1034 -47.48 15.68 -3.99
N VAL A 1035 -48.47 15.82 -4.88
CA VAL A 1035 -48.82 17.08 -5.51
C VAL A 1035 -50.04 17.65 -4.77
N VAL A 1036 -49.86 18.81 -4.16
CA VAL A 1036 -50.90 19.53 -3.41
C VAL A 1036 -51.51 20.58 -4.34
N VAL A 1037 -52.78 20.39 -4.70
CA VAL A 1037 -53.56 21.40 -5.43
C VAL A 1037 -54.18 22.34 -4.41
N GLU A 1038 -53.65 23.56 -4.36
CA GLU A 1038 -54.16 24.60 -3.47
C GLU A 1038 -55.37 25.30 -4.11
N GLY A 1039 -56.48 25.30 -3.37
CA GLY A 1039 -57.66 26.08 -3.75
C GLY A 1039 -57.43 27.59 -3.58
N THR A 1040 -58.18 28.39 -4.34
CA THR A 1040 -58.13 29.85 -4.23
C THR A 1040 -58.48 30.30 -2.80
N PRO A 1041 -57.58 31.00 -2.08
CA PRO A 1041 -57.88 31.46 -0.73
C PRO A 1041 -59.03 32.48 -0.74
N VAL A 1042 -60.05 32.25 0.08
CA VAL A 1042 -61.21 33.14 0.24
C VAL A 1042 -60.79 34.37 1.05
N LYS A 1043 -60.47 35.48 0.38
CA LYS A 1043 -60.01 36.73 1.00
C LYS A 1043 -61.15 37.74 1.19
N VAL A 1044 -61.99 37.51 2.19
CA VAL A 1044 -63.07 38.43 2.56
C VAL A 1044 -63.00 38.87 4.02
N ALA A 1045 -63.34 40.12 4.28
CA ALA A 1045 -63.47 40.68 5.63
C ALA A 1045 -64.80 41.40 5.77
N SER A 1046 -65.51 41.15 6.87
CA SER A 1046 -66.89 41.59 7.05
C SER A 1046 -67.07 42.36 8.36
N THR A 1047 -67.88 43.40 8.32
CA THR A 1047 -68.28 44.20 9.49
C THR A 1047 -69.79 44.39 9.48
N ALA A 1048 -70.41 44.57 10.65
CA ALA A 1048 -71.84 44.84 10.75
C ALA A 1048 -72.09 46.12 11.56
N THR A 1049 -72.96 46.98 11.05
CA THR A 1049 -73.40 48.20 11.72
C THR A 1049 -74.90 48.21 11.86
N VAL A 1050 -75.44 48.95 12.82
CA VAL A 1050 -76.89 49.05 13.08
C VAL A 1050 -77.32 50.50 12.96
N ARG A 1051 -78.50 50.73 12.37
CA ARG A 1051 -79.14 52.05 12.30
C ARG A 1051 -80.66 51.96 12.34
N CYS A 1052 -81.31 53.07 12.67
CA CYS A 1052 -82.76 53.18 12.67
C CYS A 1052 -83.28 53.70 11.32
N ILE A 1053 -84.25 52.98 10.74
CA ILE A 1053 -84.98 53.41 9.54
C ILE A 1053 -86.47 53.22 9.82
N SER A 1054 -87.24 54.31 9.79
CA SER A 1054 -88.69 54.31 10.04
C SER A 1054 -89.10 53.57 11.33
N GLY A 1055 -88.38 53.81 12.43
CA GLY A 1055 -88.67 53.23 13.75
C GLY A 1055 -88.25 51.76 13.93
N LYS A 1056 -87.55 51.15 12.97
CA LYS A 1056 -87.05 49.77 13.06
C LYS A 1056 -85.54 49.71 12.92
N VAL A 1057 -84.90 48.74 13.60
CA VAL A 1057 -83.45 48.52 13.47
C VAL A 1057 -83.16 47.82 12.14
N VAL A 1058 -82.17 48.34 11.42
CA VAL A 1058 -81.59 47.73 10.21
C VAL A 1058 -80.12 47.44 10.49
N VAL A 1059 -79.71 46.18 10.33
CA VAL A 1059 -78.30 45.76 10.40
C VAL A 1059 -77.72 45.81 8.99
N THR A 1060 -76.63 46.54 8.78
CA THR A 1060 -75.93 46.62 7.49
C THR A 1060 -74.63 45.86 7.59
N LEU A 1061 -74.54 44.74 6.87
CA LEU A 1061 -73.30 43.99 6.66
C LEU A 1061 -72.49 44.66 5.55
N THR A 1062 -71.22 44.94 5.81
CA THR A 1062 -70.27 45.45 4.82
C THR A 1062 -69.14 44.46 4.69
N THR A 1063 -68.99 43.89 3.51
CA THR A 1063 -67.99 42.87 3.19
C THR A 1063 -67.02 43.43 2.17
N ARG A 1064 -65.73 43.45 2.48
CA ARG A 1064 -64.65 43.72 1.53
C ARG A 1064 -64.11 42.39 1.00
N ASN A 1065 -64.17 42.21 -0.32
CA ASN A 1065 -63.47 41.15 -1.01
C ASN A 1065 -62.15 41.70 -1.57
N THR A 1066 -61.02 41.18 -1.09
CA THR A 1066 -59.69 41.47 -1.65
C THR A 1066 -59.15 40.31 -2.47
N GLY A 1067 -59.98 39.30 -2.76
CA GLY A 1067 -59.71 38.22 -3.69
C GLY A 1067 -59.85 38.64 -5.15
N ALA A 1068 -59.29 37.81 -6.04
CA ALA A 1068 -59.30 38.03 -7.49
C ALA A 1068 -60.63 37.64 -8.16
N GLU A 1069 -61.50 36.92 -7.46
CA GLU A 1069 -62.80 36.44 -7.94
C GLU A 1069 -63.95 36.97 -7.08
N SER A 1070 -65.18 36.85 -7.58
CA SER A 1070 -66.37 37.21 -6.82
C SER A 1070 -66.62 36.21 -5.69
N ALA A 1071 -66.91 36.72 -4.49
CA ALA A 1071 -67.25 35.90 -3.32
C ALA A 1071 -68.76 35.91 -3.09
N ALA A 1072 -69.37 34.72 -3.02
CA ALA A 1072 -70.76 34.54 -2.62
C ALA A 1072 -70.81 34.29 -1.10
N LEU A 1073 -71.41 35.22 -0.36
CA LEU A 1073 -71.59 35.11 1.08
C LEU A 1073 -72.99 34.64 1.40
N ARG A 1074 -73.12 33.64 2.28
CA ARG A 1074 -74.37 33.21 2.89
C ARG A 1074 -74.29 33.43 4.39
N TRP A 1075 -75.05 34.38 4.88
CA TRP A 1075 -75.13 34.76 6.28
C TRP A 1075 -76.31 34.06 6.96
N SER A 1076 -76.04 33.41 8.09
CA SER A 1076 -77.06 32.92 9.01
C SER A 1076 -77.32 34.01 10.05
N THR A 1077 -78.52 34.57 10.06
CA THR A 1077 -78.89 35.64 11.00
C THR A 1077 -80.17 35.28 11.73
N PRO A 1078 -80.41 35.85 12.94
CA PRO A 1078 -81.69 35.67 13.66
C PRO A 1078 -82.91 36.12 12.87
N TRP A 1079 -82.72 36.94 11.82
CA TRP A 1079 -83.80 37.49 10.98
C TRP A 1079 -83.90 36.79 9.62
N GLY A 1080 -83.39 35.56 9.55
CA GLY A 1080 -83.39 34.69 8.38
C GLY A 1080 -82.07 34.72 7.61
N GLU A 1081 -81.92 33.79 6.67
CA GLU A 1081 -80.74 33.72 5.82
C GLU A 1081 -80.67 34.91 4.87
N ARG A 1082 -79.44 35.38 4.59
CA ARG A 1082 -79.20 36.41 3.60
C ARG A 1082 -78.00 36.05 2.75
N THR A 1083 -78.09 36.34 1.46
CA THR A 1083 -77.00 36.14 0.52
C THR A 1083 -76.52 37.46 -0.04
N GLN A 1084 -75.22 37.54 -0.32
CA GLN A 1084 -74.58 38.71 -0.91
C GLN A 1084 -73.48 38.24 -1.86
N LEU A 1085 -73.47 38.72 -3.09
CA LEU A 1085 -72.35 38.52 -4.02
C LEU A 1085 -71.46 39.77 -4.01
N VAL A 1086 -70.16 39.61 -3.71
CA VAL A 1086 -69.20 40.71 -3.69
C VAL A 1086 -68.16 40.47 -4.77
N GLY A 1087 -68.16 41.32 -5.79
CA GLY A 1087 -67.22 41.24 -6.90
C GLY A 1087 -65.75 41.31 -6.46
N SER A 1088 -64.85 40.79 -7.29
CA SER A 1088 -63.40 40.89 -7.12
C SER A 1088 -62.96 42.33 -6.81
N GLN A 1089 -62.11 42.50 -5.81
CA GLN A 1089 -61.60 43.81 -5.34
C GLN A 1089 -62.69 44.83 -4.93
N LYS A 1090 -63.94 44.40 -4.72
CA LYS A 1090 -65.04 45.30 -4.35
C LYS A 1090 -65.43 45.18 -2.87
N THR A 1091 -66.14 46.21 -2.41
CA THR A 1091 -66.89 46.19 -1.16
C THR A 1091 -68.37 46.10 -1.49
N GLY A 1092 -69.08 45.17 -0.86
CA GLY A 1092 -70.54 45.09 -0.94
C GLY A 1092 -71.18 45.44 0.40
N ALA A 1093 -72.33 46.12 0.38
CA ALA A 1093 -73.19 46.31 1.54
C ALA A 1093 -74.50 45.53 1.39
N LEU A 1094 -74.99 44.91 2.47
CA LEU A 1094 -76.25 44.18 2.56
C LEU A 1094 -77.02 44.67 3.78
N ALA A 1095 -78.16 45.33 3.55
CA ALA A 1095 -79.03 45.80 4.61
C ALA A 1095 -80.07 44.74 4.98
N ILE A 1096 -80.18 44.44 6.28
CA ILE A 1096 -81.10 43.46 6.85
C ILE A 1096 -82.09 44.21 7.74
N SER A 1097 -83.34 44.30 7.31
CA SER A 1097 -84.41 44.78 8.17
C SER A 1097 -84.75 43.72 9.22
N THR A 1098 -84.64 44.09 10.49
CA THR A 1098 -84.92 43.19 11.62
C THR A 1098 -86.42 43.11 11.93
N ARG A 1099 -87.21 44.07 11.41
CA ARG A 1099 -88.63 44.34 11.76
C ARG A 1099 -88.89 44.61 13.24
N ALA A 1100 -87.85 44.64 14.07
CA ALA A 1100 -87.89 44.92 15.50
C ALA A 1100 -87.54 46.40 15.77
N THR A 1101 -88.08 46.93 16.86
CA THR A 1101 -87.69 48.24 17.40
C THR A 1101 -86.38 48.18 18.19
N SER A 1102 -85.90 46.98 18.57
CA SER A 1102 -84.63 46.79 19.26
C SER A 1102 -83.94 45.47 18.89
N VAL A 1103 -82.61 45.46 18.91
CA VAL A 1103 -81.75 44.27 18.80
C VAL A 1103 -80.63 44.34 19.83
N ALA A 1104 -80.27 43.20 20.45
CA ALA A 1104 -79.11 43.10 21.33
C ALA A 1104 -77.80 43.06 20.52
N ALA A 1105 -76.65 43.25 21.18
CA ALA A 1105 -75.35 43.05 20.54
C ALA A 1105 -75.15 41.56 20.21
N GLY A 1106 -74.50 41.27 19.09
CA GLY A 1106 -74.31 39.90 18.66
C GLY A 1106 -73.34 39.77 17.49
N THR A 1107 -72.99 38.53 17.17
CA THR A 1107 -72.13 38.20 16.03
C THR A 1107 -72.92 37.42 15.00
N LEU A 1108 -72.98 37.94 13.79
CA LEU A 1108 -73.51 37.23 12.64
C LEU A 1108 -72.42 36.29 12.11
N THR A 1109 -72.80 35.05 11.78
CA THR A 1109 -71.91 34.07 11.17
C THR A 1109 -72.40 33.76 9.76
N GLY A 1110 -71.46 33.42 8.89
CA GLY A 1110 -71.77 33.05 7.53
C GLY A 1110 -70.64 32.24 6.91
N THR A 1111 -70.87 31.86 5.66
CA THR A 1111 -69.87 31.19 4.83
C THR A 1111 -69.67 32.02 3.58
N ALA A 1112 -68.42 32.35 3.27
CA ALA A 1112 -68.03 32.93 2.00
C ALA A 1112 -67.51 31.82 1.08
N THR A 1113 -68.01 31.80 -0.14
CA THR A 1113 -67.66 30.83 -1.17
C THR A 1113 -67.04 31.54 -2.37
N VAL A 1114 -65.87 31.10 -2.80
CA VAL A 1114 -65.19 31.54 -4.04
C VAL A 1114 -64.87 30.28 -4.84
N GLY A 1115 -65.51 30.10 -5.98
CA GLY A 1115 -65.47 28.83 -6.71
C GLY A 1115 -65.95 27.66 -5.83
N ALA A 1116 -65.08 26.66 -5.61
CA ALA A 1116 -65.33 25.52 -4.71
C ALA A 1116 -64.82 25.74 -3.27
N ALA A 1117 -64.04 26.79 -3.02
CA ALA A 1117 -63.48 27.08 -1.69
C ALA A 1117 -64.51 27.77 -0.81
N THR A 1118 -64.61 27.35 0.45
CA THR A 1118 -65.48 27.98 1.46
C THR A 1118 -64.66 28.40 2.67
N ALA A 1119 -64.98 29.56 3.25
CA ALA A 1119 -64.40 30.03 4.50
C ALA A 1119 -65.48 30.61 5.41
N PRO A 1120 -65.42 30.37 6.72
CA PRO A 1120 -66.31 31.02 7.66
C PRO A 1120 -66.03 32.52 7.68
N VAL A 1121 -67.09 33.31 7.79
CA VAL A 1121 -67.03 34.77 7.98
C VAL A 1121 -67.89 35.14 9.16
N THR A 1122 -67.44 36.16 9.90
CA THR A 1122 -68.20 36.69 11.03
C THR A 1122 -68.25 38.21 10.96
N ALA A 1123 -69.30 38.79 11.53
CA ALA A 1123 -69.45 40.23 11.64
C ALA A 1123 -70.22 40.56 12.92
N ALA A 1124 -69.54 41.19 13.88
CA ALA A 1124 -70.17 41.67 15.11
C ALA A 1124 -70.92 42.97 14.88
N HIS A 1125 -72.08 43.13 15.53
CA HIS A 1125 -72.83 44.38 15.60
C HIS A 1125 -73.17 44.75 17.04
N PRO A 1126 -73.24 46.05 17.38
CA PRO A 1126 -73.67 46.50 18.69
C PRO A 1126 -75.19 46.38 18.86
N ALA A 1127 -75.66 46.50 20.11
CA ALA A 1127 -77.07 46.64 20.41
C ALA A 1127 -77.61 47.99 19.90
N LEU A 1128 -78.86 48.04 19.46
CA LEU A 1128 -79.53 49.30 19.10
C LEU A 1128 -81.03 49.21 19.33
N ARG A 1129 -81.64 50.31 19.76
CA ARG A 1129 -83.09 50.50 19.89
C ARG A 1129 -83.51 51.77 19.16
N CYS A 1130 -84.57 51.67 18.38
CA CYS A 1130 -85.18 52.74 17.59
C CYS A 1130 -86.49 53.15 18.26
N GLY A 1131 -86.46 54.27 18.98
CA GLY A 1131 -87.55 54.69 19.87
C GLY A 1131 -87.18 54.44 21.33
#